data_AF-A0A7M7IFI3-F1
#
_entry.id   AF-A0A7M7IFI3-F1
#
_cell.length_a   1.000
_cell.length_b   1.000
_cell.length_c   1.000
_cell.angle_alpha   90.00
_cell.angle_beta   90.00
_cell.angle_gamma   90.00
#
_symmetry.space_group_name_H-M   'P 1'
#
loop_
_entity.id
_entity.type
_entity.pdbx_description
1 polymer ?
#
loop_
_entity_poly.entity_id
_entity_poly.type
_entity_poly.pdbx_seq_one_letter_code
_entity_poly.pdbx_strand_id
1 'polypeptide(L)'
;MRSIYSYQPKQVRSPTWVQKFRKGNCFECATFLTSLLLGQGYNAFVVSGYASREQTLCDLTRRSCPYIPQPEKKFQEDMIRPEITKYKLNLNVEYKNQFLSESEEEKARKLQEKLLLAEKEQQNLIEELEQLPVDEYWGHRIHAWVAILPELGGLRDQEIPCPLFIEPTTGVSYEVTDDDTAQLYLGVESIWNDQNYWVNMQVSVQSCVNIEWDLTKVELWEHLLPGEPWTTHAGEIDEESAIRQEKHLDMPLSYVNQINISEEEFEKRFPNGMKIVLYKKTKVEFYAPYIQTDGLIQRITTYDDDMNPIDIYENYRNRSDNLIESRRNMVDGTIIDYYTRGRVDQCKEHRYFLLNNVNVDSERILDFYYVARFDGLSKFEMHPTYLTQHFVDRDDFLYYRHVEFLQDKKGETQDIHYRHISKIVEKFNRDERIKASKNIAIREFAIDDNEIHLTYHYYPDNVTRALRTFIKPPLAERGERLDLNPTMTHGYNPLNEPDKALDLLYELDTQLKEEDISISQVRAAEKEMFSFLEIRKSEYLTPKLLISIYDKLRESESLIEALKKQSLKDITEEINYLKPYLARLGNPSELSEAEAYLIQYACVRDYKQLLIRRANKILHEFEKYSQELAKTQALILQKSFYRKKI
;
A
#
# COMPACT_ATOMS: atom_id res chain seq x y z
N MET A 1 6.25 26.02 44.91
CA MET A 1 7.56 25.36 45.12
C MET A 1 7.35 24.01 45.81
N ARG A 2 7.11 22.95 45.03
CA ARG A 2 7.27 21.57 45.51
C ARG A 2 8.62 21.10 44.99
N SER A 3 9.50 20.72 45.91
CA SER A 3 10.85 20.24 45.63
C SER A 3 10.82 19.09 44.62
N ILE A 4 11.35 19.31 43.42
CA ILE A 4 11.68 18.25 42.45
C ILE A 4 13.01 17.67 42.93
N TYR A 5 12.96 16.81 43.95
CA TYR A 5 14.05 15.86 44.16
C TYR A 5 13.94 14.84 43.03
N SER A 6 14.70 15.04 41.95
CA SER A 6 14.90 14.01 40.93
C SER A 6 15.56 12.81 41.60
N TYR A 7 14.80 11.73 41.80
CA TYR A 7 15.36 10.46 42.23
C TYR A 7 16.27 9.94 41.11
N GLN A 8 17.57 10.24 41.18
CA GLN A 8 18.55 9.52 40.36
C GLN A 8 18.48 8.03 40.74
N PRO A 9 18.40 7.13 39.76
CA PRO A 9 18.32 5.70 40.05
C PRO A 9 19.60 5.25 40.76
N LYS A 10 19.46 4.75 41.99
CA LYS A 10 20.59 4.28 42.80
C LYS A 10 21.05 2.86 42.44
N GLN A 11 20.30 2.18 41.58
CA GLN A 11 20.51 0.78 41.23
C GLN A 11 20.14 0.59 39.76
N VAL A 12 20.92 -0.24 39.07
CA VAL A 12 20.62 -0.73 37.71
C VAL A 12 20.03 -2.13 37.83
N ARG A 13 18.84 -2.33 37.29
CA ARG A 13 18.18 -3.65 37.27
C ARG A 13 18.75 -4.53 36.17
N SER A 14 18.71 -5.86 36.39
CA SER A 14 19.20 -6.82 35.40
C SER A 14 18.31 -6.89 34.15
N PRO A 15 18.85 -7.31 33.00
CA PRO A 15 18.08 -7.56 31.77
C PRO A 15 16.85 -8.45 31.98
N THR A 16 16.94 -9.50 32.80
CA THR A 16 15.78 -10.36 33.14
C THR A 16 14.65 -9.58 33.82
N TRP A 17 14.98 -8.60 34.66
CA TRP A 17 13.99 -7.77 35.32
C TRP A 17 13.30 -6.85 34.31
N VAL A 18 14.07 -6.21 33.43
CA VAL A 18 13.55 -5.33 32.36
C VAL A 18 12.60 -6.10 31.44
N GLN A 19 12.98 -7.31 31.03
CA GLN A 19 12.13 -8.17 30.21
C GLN A 19 10.80 -8.49 30.89
N LYS A 20 10.84 -8.91 32.17
CA LYS A 20 9.65 -9.33 32.92
C LYS A 20 8.68 -8.19 33.17
N PHE A 21 9.18 -7.02 33.53
CA PHE A 21 8.35 -5.87 33.93
C PHE A 21 8.10 -4.87 32.80
N ARG A 22 8.78 -5.02 31.65
CA ARG A 22 8.68 -4.13 30.47
C ARG A 22 8.80 -2.65 30.84
N LYS A 23 9.72 -2.36 31.77
CA LYS A 23 10.00 -1.02 32.30
C LYS A 23 11.47 -0.95 32.63
N GLY A 24 12.10 0.18 32.37
CA GLY A 24 13.47 0.45 32.74
C GLY A 24 13.82 1.93 32.57
N ASN A 25 14.91 2.36 33.21
CA ASN A 25 15.56 3.63 32.90
C ASN A 25 16.44 3.49 31.63
N CYS A 26 17.04 4.59 31.16
CA CYS A 26 17.86 4.58 29.94
C CYS A 26 19.03 3.58 30.02
N PHE A 27 19.73 3.49 31.17
CA PHE A 27 20.82 2.53 31.38
C PHE A 27 20.35 1.07 31.33
N GLU A 28 19.23 0.76 31.97
CA GLU A 28 18.62 -0.57 32.00
C GLU A 28 18.16 -1.00 30.60
N CYS A 29 17.53 -0.09 29.85
CA CYS A 29 17.11 -0.33 28.47
C CYS A 29 18.32 -0.49 27.53
N ALA A 30 19.36 0.35 27.66
CA ALA A 30 20.58 0.24 26.87
C ALA A 30 21.34 -1.06 27.16
N THR A 31 21.42 -1.46 28.43
CA THR A 31 22.05 -2.72 28.85
C THR A 31 21.28 -3.93 28.30
N PHE A 32 19.94 -3.90 28.35
CA PHE A 32 19.10 -4.95 27.79
C PHE A 32 19.29 -5.08 26.26
N LEU A 33 19.28 -3.95 25.54
CA LEU A 33 19.46 -3.93 24.08
C LEU A 33 20.87 -4.38 23.67
N THR A 34 21.91 -3.90 24.36
CA THR A 34 23.30 -4.31 24.10
C THR A 34 23.49 -5.80 24.33
N SER A 35 22.89 -6.36 25.40
CA SER A 35 22.94 -7.81 25.66
C SER A 35 22.32 -8.63 24.53
N LEU A 36 21.23 -8.15 23.93
CA LEU A 36 20.59 -8.79 22.77
C LEU A 36 21.46 -8.72 21.51
N LEU A 37 22.06 -7.55 21.25
CA LEU A 37 22.91 -7.31 20.08
C LEU A 37 24.20 -8.13 20.13
N LEU A 38 24.87 -8.17 21.28
CA LEU A 38 26.04 -9.01 21.52
C LEU A 38 25.70 -10.49 21.31
N GLY A 39 24.54 -10.95 21.80
CA GLY A 39 24.05 -12.32 21.57
C GLY A 39 23.79 -12.67 20.10
N GLN A 40 23.62 -11.68 19.22
CA GLN A 40 23.48 -11.85 17.77
C GLN A 40 24.79 -11.65 16.99
N GLY A 41 25.89 -11.36 17.70
CA GLY A 41 27.22 -11.14 17.13
C GLY A 41 27.47 -9.72 16.61
N TYR A 42 26.77 -8.71 17.13
CA TYR A 42 27.10 -7.29 16.84
C TYR A 42 28.11 -6.77 17.87
N ASN A 43 29.08 -5.96 17.42
CA ASN A 43 30.02 -5.24 18.27
C ASN A 43 29.35 -4.01 18.92
N ALA A 44 28.52 -4.28 19.94
CA ALA A 44 27.65 -3.30 20.58
C ALA A 44 28.16 -2.90 21.98
N PHE A 45 27.99 -1.63 22.31
CA PHE A 45 28.41 -1.02 23.56
C PHE A 45 27.28 -0.20 24.17
N VAL A 46 27.17 -0.24 25.49
CA VAL A 46 26.39 0.75 26.23
C VAL A 46 27.23 2.02 26.35
N VAL A 47 26.65 3.16 26.00
CA VAL A 47 27.29 4.48 26.10
C VAL A 47 26.71 5.21 27.31
N SER A 48 27.56 5.76 28.17
CA SER A 48 27.18 6.76 29.17
C SER A 48 27.72 8.12 28.76
N GLY A 49 26.81 9.08 28.66
CA GLY A 49 27.16 10.42 28.25
C GLY A 49 26.06 11.43 28.52
N TYR A 50 26.12 12.53 27.80
CA TYR A 50 25.21 13.66 27.93
C TYR A 50 24.32 13.77 26.70
N ALA A 51 23.04 14.01 26.92
CA ALA A 51 22.08 14.19 25.83
C ALA A 51 21.15 15.38 26.07
N SER A 52 20.51 15.84 25.01
CA SER A 52 19.57 16.96 25.05
C SER A 52 18.35 16.64 25.93
N ARG A 53 17.63 17.70 26.36
CA ARG A 53 16.38 17.55 27.11
C ARG A 53 15.35 16.69 26.36
N GLU A 54 15.26 16.89 25.05
CA GLU A 54 14.29 16.18 24.21
C GLU A 54 14.59 14.69 24.17
N GLN A 55 15.87 14.32 24.00
CA GLN A 55 16.29 12.92 23.96
C GLN A 55 16.10 12.23 25.32
N THR A 56 16.49 12.89 26.40
CA THR A 56 16.38 12.34 27.77
C THR A 56 14.95 12.16 28.25
N LEU A 57 14.03 13.02 27.81
CA LEU A 57 12.60 12.93 28.12
C LEU A 57 11.80 12.13 27.08
N CYS A 58 12.45 11.66 26.01
CA CYS A 58 11.78 11.05 24.84
C CYS A 58 10.67 11.95 24.26
N ASP A 59 10.93 13.26 24.25
CA ASP A 59 10.01 14.26 23.71
C ASP A 59 10.25 14.39 22.19
N LEU A 60 9.27 13.97 21.41
CA LEU A 60 9.31 14.01 19.94
C LEU A 60 8.40 15.11 19.37
N THR A 61 7.77 15.93 20.22
CA THR A 61 6.74 16.91 19.84
C THR A 61 7.22 18.00 18.88
N ARG A 62 8.53 18.15 18.68
CA ARG A 62 9.12 19.11 17.74
C ARG A 62 9.64 18.48 16.45
N ARG A 63 9.76 17.16 16.41
CA ARG A 63 10.22 16.44 15.23
C ARG A 63 9.07 16.23 14.26
N SER A 64 9.38 16.33 12.96
CA SER A 64 8.47 15.92 11.90
C SER A 64 8.16 14.43 12.02
N CYS A 65 6.89 14.07 11.83
CA CYS A 65 6.46 12.68 11.87
C CYS A 65 6.95 11.94 10.61
N PRO A 66 7.75 10.87 10.73
CA PRO A 66 8.25 10.10 9.57
C PRO A 66 7.19 9.19 8.95
N TYR A 67 6.05 8.98 9.63
CA TYR A 67 5.01 8.04 9.20
C TYR A 67 3.94 8.67 8.32
N ILE A 68 3.98 9.99 8.09
CA ILE A 68 3.02 10.65 7.21
C ILE A 68 3.25 10.12 5.78
N PRO A 69 2.22 9.58 5.10
CA PRO A 69 2.36 9.13 3.73
C PRO A 69 2.83 10.29 2.86
N GLN A 70 3.98 10.12 2.20
CA GLN A 70 4.39 11.09 1.19
C GLN A 70 3.37 11.06 0.06
N PRO A 71 2.92 12.22 -0.45
CA PRO A 71 2.06 12.23 -1.62
C PRO A 71 2.77 11.45 -2.72
N GLU A 72 2.10 10.44 -3.29
CA GLU A 72 2.62 9.75 -4.46
C GLU A 72 2.99 10.83 -5.47
N LYS A 73 4.27 10.88 -5.85
CA LYS A 73 4.71 11.69 -6.98
C LYS A 73 3.89 11.16 -8.15
N LYS A 74 2.77 11.84 -8.46
CA LYS A 74 2.07 11.64 -9.71
C LYS A 74 3.17 11.73 -10.76
N PHE A 75 3.49 10.62 -11.41
CA PHE A 75 4.21 10.68 -12.65
C PHE A 75 3.36 11.62 -13.48
N GLN A 76 3.83 12.87 -13.64
CA GLN A 76 3.32 13.71 -14.70
C GLN A 76 3.57 12.84 -15.92
N GLU A 77 2.50 12.27 -16.47
CA GLU A 77 2.53 11.80 -17.85
C GLU A 77 3.21 12.94 -18.59
N ASP A 78 4.41 12.66 -19.12
CA ASP A 78 5.22 13.65 -19.81
C ASP A 78 4.26 14.45 -20.66
N MET A 79 4.07 15.73 -20.33
CA MET A 79 3.29 16.62 -21.16
C MET A 79 3.88 16.45 -22.55
N ILE A 80 3.16 15.74 -23.41
CA ILE A 80 3.51 15.61 -24.82
C ILE A 80 3.59 17.06 -25.27
N ARG A 81 4.81 17.57 -25.43
CA ARG A 81 5.03 18.91 -25.96
C ARG A 81 4.28 18.90 -27.29
N PRO A 82 3.21 19.70 -27.46
CA PRO A 82 2.48 19.66 -28.71
C PRO A 82 3.47 20.01 -29.81
N GLU A 83 3.68 19.09 -30.75
CA GLU A 83 4.43 19.38 -31.96
C GLU A 83 3.77 20.59 -32.62
N ILE A 84 4.55 21.65 -32.78
CA ILE A 84 4.07 22.90 -33.38
C ILE A 84 3.87 22.61 -34.88
N THR A 85 2.67 22.17 -35.26
CA THR A 85 2.25 22.16 -36.66
C THR A 85 2.07 23.62 -37.10
N LYS A 86 2.86 24.03 -38.10
CA LYS A 86 3.08 25.40 -38.59
C LYS A 86 1.83 26.18 -39.05
N TYR A 87 0.65 25.57 -39.02
CA TYR A 87 -0.61 26.20 -39.46
C TYR A 87 -1.78 25.75 -38.55
N LYS A 88 -1.97 26.41 -37.41
CA LYS A 88 -3.27 26.46 -36.72
C LYS A 88 -3.91 27.82 -37.01
N LEU A 89 -5.11 27.79 -37.56
CA LEU A 89 -5.97 28.97 -37.67
C LEU A 89 -6.33 29.43 -36.25
N ASN A 90 -5.78 30.57 -35.84
CA ASN A 90 -6.12 31.21 -34.58
C ASN A 90 -7.61 31.59 -34.61
N LEU A 91 -8.41 30.91 -33.77
CA LEU A 91 -9.75 31.39 -33.43
C LEU A 91 -9.61 32.78 -32.81
N ASN A 92 -10.46 33.71 -33.27
CA ASN A 92 -10.45 35.14 -32.95
C ASN A 92 -9.86 35.45 -31.57
N VAL A 93 -8.67 36.07 -31.58
CA VAL A 93 -8.12 36.75 -30.42
C VAL A 93 -9.14 37.83 -30.06
N GLU A 94 -9.86 37.66 -28.95
CA GLU A 94 -10.52 38.80 -28.32
C GLU A 94 -9.44 39.86 -28.13
N TYR A 95 -9.62 41.03 -28.74
CA TYR A 95 -8.73 42.18 -28.57
C TYR A 95 -8.83 42.67 -27.12
N LYS A 96 -8.23 41.94 -26.18
CA LYS A 96 -7.98 42.41 -24.83
C LYS A 96 -6.78 43.34 -24.91
N ASN A 97 -6.97 44.55 -24.40
CA ASN A 97 -5.96 45.59 -24.42
C ASN A 97 -4.72 45.08 -23.68
N GLN A 98 -3.58 44.99 -24.35
CA GLN A 98 -2.36 44.38 -23.82
C GLN A 98 -1.92 45.01 -22.49
N PHE A 99 -2.12 46.32 -22.35
CA PHE A 99 -1.87 47.06 -21.12
C PHE A 99 -2.76 46.65 -19.93
N LEU A 100 -4.01 46.24 -20.18
CA LEU A 100 -4.91 45.77 -19.11
C LEU A 100 -4.48 44.38 -18.64
N SER A 101 -4.12 43.47 -19.57
CA SER A 101 -3.59 42.15 -19.24
C SER A 101 -2.28 42.25 -18.46
N GLU A 102 -1.33 43.07 -18.93
CA GLU A 102 -0.06 43.30 -18.24
C GLU A 102 -0.27 43.94 -16.85
N SER A 103 -1.25 44.85 -16.71
CA SER A 103 -1.59 45.44 -15.41
C SER A 103 -2.26 44.46 -14.45
N GLU A 104 -3.12 43.57 -14.96
CA GLU A 104 -3.76 42.50 -14.18
C GLU A 104 -2.74 41.45 -13.73
N GLU A 105 -1.81 41.06 -14.61
CA GLU A 105 -0.70 40.17 -14.29
C GLU A 105 0.26 40.80 -13.27
N GLU A 106 0.60 42.08 -13.42
CA GLU A 106 1.46 42.76 -12.45
C GLU A 106 0.77 42.93 -11.09
N LYS A 107 -0.55 43.18 -11.07
CA LYS A 107 -1.35 43.18 -9.83
C LYS A 107 -1.42 41.81 -9.20
N ALA A 108 -1.62 40.76 -9.99
CA ALA A 108 -1.63 39.38 -9.51
C ALA A 108 -0.26 38.99 -8.94
N ARG A 109 0.84 39.35 -9.62
CA ARG A 109 2.20 39.09 -9.13
C ARG A 109 2.51 39.85 -7.85
N LYS A 110 2.12 41.13 -7.75
CA LYS A 110 2.26 41.93 -6.52
C LYS A 110 1.39 41.38 -5.37
N LEU A 111 0.19 40.86 -5.67
CA LEU A 111 -0.65 40.20 -4.68
C LEU A 111 0.00 38.91 -4.19
N GLN A 112 0.53 38.11 -5.10
CA GLN A 112 1.20 36.85 -4.80
C GLN A 112 2.50 37.07 -3.99
N GLU A 113 3.32 38.06 -4.37
CA GLU A 113 4.51 38.48 -3.61
C GLU A 113 4.13 38.96 -2.20
N LYS A 114 3.03 39.71 -2.05
CA LYS A 114 2.54 40.13 -0.73
C LYS A 114 2.05 38.96 0.12
N LEU A 115 1.34 38.00 -0.48
CA LEU A 115 0.88 36.79 0.21
C LEU A 115 2.08 35.96 0.69
N LEU A 116 3.08 35.76 -0.17
CA LEU A 116 4.33 35.06 0.20
C LEU A 116 5.09 35.78 1.31
N LEU A 117 5.16 37.11 1.28
CA LEU A 117 5.80 37.89 2.34
C LEU A 117 5.05 37.73 3.66
N ALA A 118 3.70 37.81 3.62
CA ALA A 118 2.87 37.63 4.80
C ALA A 118 2.96 36.21 5.37
N GLU A 119 2.97 35.17 4.53
CA GLU A 119 3.22 33.79 4.94
C GLU A 119 4.59 33.63 5.59
N LYS A 120 5.63 34.26 5.03
CA LYS A 120 6.98 34.22 5.58
C LYS A 120 7.10 34.97 6.90
N GLU A 121 6.44 36.12 7.04
CA GLU A 121 6.36 36.86 8.30
C GLU A 121 5.61 36.04 9.37
N GLN A 122 4.52 35.37 9.00
CA GLN A 122 3.82 34.44 9.88
C GLN A 122 4.69 33.25 10.28
N GLN A 123 5.42 32.64 9.35
CA GLN A 123 6.36 31.54 9.64
C GLN A 123 7.46 31.98 10.59
N ASN A 124 8.08 33.13 10.35
CA ASN A 124 9.12 33.67 11.24
C ASN A 124 8.57 33.94 12.65
N LEU A 125 7.35 34.47 12.76
CA LEU A 125 6.70 34.71 14.05
C LEU A 125 6.40 33.39 14.77
N ILE A 126 5.95 32.36 14.05
CA ILE A 126 5.73 31.01 14.59
C ILE A 126 7.07 30.43 15.06
N GLU A 127 8.13 30.54 14.26
CA GLU A 127 9.47 30.06 14.62
C GLU A 127 10.01 30.77 15.87
N GLU A 128 9.79 32.07 16.01
CA GLU A 128 10.18 32.85 17.18
C GLU A 128 9.39 32.43 18.43
N LEU A 129 8.08 32.21 18.32
CA LEU A 129 7.22 31.71 19.40
C LEU A 129 7.53 30.24 19.76
N GLU A 130 7.95 29.44 18.79
CA GLU A 130 8.35 28.04 18.97
C GLU A 130 9.77 27.91 19.56
N GLN A 131 10.58 28.98 19.65
CA GLN A 131 11.92 28.88 20.27
C GLN A 131 11.84 28.40 21.72
N LEU A 132 12.74 27.49 22.09
CA LEU A 132 12.78 26.98 23.45
C LEU A 132 13.26 28.04 24.43
N PRO A 133 12.71 28.08 25.66
CA PRO A 133 13.41 28.76 26.74
C PRO A 133 14.80 28.13 26.89
N VAL A 134 15.80 28.98 27.14
CA VAL A 134 17.19 28.56 27.32
C VAL A 134 17.24 27.44 28.36
N ASP A 135 17.87 26.33 27.99
CA ASP A 135 17.93 25.15 28.83
C ASP A 135 19.03 25.29 29.90
N GLU A 136 18.61 25.52 31.15
CA GLU A 136 19.52 25.68 32.30
C GLU A 136 20.45 24.47 32.53
N TYR A 137 20.04 23.28 32.09
CA TYR A 137 20.78 22.03 32.30
C TYR A 137 21.35 21.43 31.00
N TRP A 138 21.53 22.26 29.96
CA TRP A 138 22.15 21.83 28.71
C TRP A 138 23.53 21.20 28.98
N GLY A 139 23.78 20.01 28.44
CA GLY A 139 25.04 19.28 28.65
C GLY A 139 25.24 18.67 30.03
N HIS A 140 24.28 18.76 30.96
CA HIS A 140 24.40 18.21 32.31
C HIS A 140 23.50 16.99 32.55
N ARG A 141 22.62 16.65 31.60
CA ARG A 141 21.71 15.50 31.72
C ARG A 141 22.41 14.22 31.28
N ILE A 142 22.59 13.33 32.24
CA ILE A 142 23.15 12.01 32.01
C ILE A 142 22.11 11.15 31.28
N HIS A 143 22.52 10.53 30.18
CA HIS A 143 21.73 9.61 29.38
C HIS A 143 22.56 8.41 28.96
N ALA A 144 21.89 7.30 28.67
CA ALA A 144 22.52 6.12 28.13
C ALA A 144 21.84 5.64 26.85
N TRP A 145 22.66 5.34 25.86
CA TRP A 145 22.23 4.81 24.56
C TRP A 145 23.16 3.68 24.14
N VAL A 146 22.90 3.07 22.98
CA VAL A 146 23.73 1.98 22.45
C VAL A 146 24.55 2.51 21.28
N ALA A 147 25.84 2.19 21.24
CA ALA A 147 26.70 2.40 20.08
C ALA A 147 27.06 1.05 19.47
N ILE A 148 26.99 0.94 18.15
CA ILE A 148 27.52 -0.20 17.41
C ILE A 148 28.70 0.29 16.60
N LEU A 149 29.85 -0.34 16.81
CA LEU A 149 31.09 0.02 16.13
C LEU A 149 31.38 -0.97 14.99
N PRO A 150 31.99 -0.51 13.89
CA PRO A 150 32.44 -1.40 12.84
C PRO A 150 33.50 -2.36 13.40
N GLU A 151 33.46 -3.62 12.97
CA GLU A 151 34.43 -4.64 13.33
C GLU A 151 35.14 -5.10 12.06
N LEU A 152 36.35 -4.60 11.83
CA LEU A 152 37.17 -4.94 10.66
C LEU A 152 37.42 -6.45 10.64
N GLY A 153 36.82 -7.15 9.67
CA GLY A 153 36.92 -8.62 9.55
C GLY A 153 35.90 -9.42 10.37
N GLY A 154 34.93 -8.76 11.01
CA GLY A 154 33.82 -9.40 11.71
C GLY A 154 32.79 -10.04 10.77
N LEU A 155 31.94 -10.92 11.31
CA LEU A 155 30.90 -11.65 10.56
C LEU A 155 29.89 -10.72 9.85
N ARG A 156 29.77 -9.47 10.31
CA ARG A 156 28.77 -8.48 9.87
C ARG A 156 29.40 -7.14 9.43
N ASP A 157 30.69 -7.12 9.09
CA ASP A 157 31.42 -5.92 8.64
C ASP A 157 30.75 -5.22 7.42
N GLN A 158 30.09 -5.99 6.56
CA GLN A 158 29.32 -5.44 5.42
C GLN A 158 28.02 -4.72 5.83
N GLU A 159 27.45 -5.02 7.00
CA GLU A 159 26.18 -4.44 7.47
C GLU A 159 26.37 -3.07 8.14
N ILE A 160 27.51 -2.84 8.80
CA ILE A 160 27.77 -1.64 9.61
C ILE A 160 29.11 -1.01 9.18
N PRO A 161 29.10 -0.13 8.16
CA PRO A 161 30.32 0.49 7.64
C PRO A 161 30.83 1.65 8.51
N CYS A 162 29.97 2.22 9.35
CA CYS A 162 30.29 3.37 10.20
C CYS A 162 29.65 3.21 11.60
N PRO A 163 30.19 3.88 12.63
CA PRO A 163 29.60 3.89 13.96
C PRO A 163 28.13 4.34 13.94
N LEU A 164 27.27 3.60 14.63
CA LEU A 164 25.83 3.83 14.68
C LEU A 164 25.35 3.96 16.12
N PHE A 165 24.55 4.98 16.41
CA PHE A 165 23.87 5.11 17.70
C PHE A 165 22.44 4.58 17.60
N ILE A 166 21.97 3.92 18.65
CA ILE A 166 20.59 3.46 18.78
C ILE A 166 20.04 3.96 20.10
N GLU A 167 18.92 4.67 20.02
CA GLU A 167 18.18 5.08 21.21
C GLU A 167 17.37 3.88 21.74
N PRO A 168 17.67 3.34 22.93
CA PRO A 168 17.07 2.10 23.41
C PRO A 168 15.57 2.22 23.72
N THR A 169 15.08 3.43 24.00
CA THR A 169 13.67 3.68 24.34
C THR A 169 12.77 3.76 23.09
N THR A 170 13.31 4.24 21.98
CA THR A 170 12.56 4.44 20.72
C THR A 170 12.88 3.37 19.68
N GLY A 171 14.07 2.77 19.72
CA GLY A 171 14.62 1.86 18.71
C GLY A 171 15.09 2.57 17.44
N VAL A 172 15.15 3.91 17.44
CA VAL A 172 15.61 4.70 16.29
C VAL A 172 17.13 4.70 16.25
N SER A 173 17.68 4.46 15.06
CA SER A 173 19.11 4.55 14.79
C SER A 173 19.49 5.94 14.27
N TYR A 174 20.67 6.41 14.68
CA TYR A 174 21.24 7.71 14.32
C TYR A 174 22.67 7.49 13.84
N GLU A 175 23.02 8.07 12.70
CA GLU A 175 24.39 8.07 12.23
C GLU A 175 25.20 9.11 13.02
N VAL A 176 26.42 8.76 13.42
CA VAL A 176 27.27 9.63 14.25
C VAL A 176 27.73 10.88 13.48
N THR A 177 27.77 10.80 12.15
CA THR A 177 28.18 11.89 11.26
C THR A 177 27.11 12.95 11.01
N ASP A 178 25.86 12.68 11.40
CA ASP A 178 24.76 13.62 11.15
C ASP A 178 24.78 14.80 12.13
N ASP A 179 24.64 16.01 11.60
CA ASP A 179 24.59 17.24 12.40
C ASP A 179 23.40 17.27 13.38
N ASP A 180 22.30 16.60 13.04
CA ASP A 180 21.14 16.46 13.93
C ASP A 180 21.47 15.58 15.14
N THR A 181 22.24 14.50 14.94
CA THR A 181 22.72 13.62 16.02
C THR A 181 23.60 14.38 17.00
N ALA A 182 24.41 15.31 16.50
CA ALA A 182 25.28 16.19 17.26
C ALA A 182 24.53 17.07 18.28
N GLN A 183 23.29 17.45 17.96
CA GLN A 183 22.44 18.26 18.83
C GLN A 183 21.71 17.41 19.88
N LEU A 184 21.55 16.11 19.62
CA LEU A 184 20.86 15.18 20.51
C LEU A 184 21.81 14.56 21.53
N TYR A 185 23.00 14.17 21.08
CA TYR A 185 24.04 13.56 21.90
C TYR A 185 25.22 14.55 22.00
N LEU A 186 25.41 15.08 23.21
CA LEU A 186 26.29 16.23 23.48
C LEU A 186 27.70 15.81 23.86
N GLY A 187 27.87 14.61 24.43
CA GLY A 187 29.19 14.08 24.75
C GLY A 187 29.12 12.66 25.30
N VAL A 188 30.25 11.96 25.22
CA VAL A 188 30.44 10.60 25.72
C VAL A 188 31.51 10.59 26.79
N GLU A 189 31.22 10.02 27.95
CA GLU A 189 32.19 9.86 29.04
C GLU A 189 32.80 8.46 29.05
N SER A 190 31.97 7.44 28.85
CA SER A 190 32.40 6.05 28.93
C SER A 190 31.52 5.15 28.09
N ILE A 191 32.10 4.02 27.69
CA ILE A 191 31.40 2.94 27.01
C ILE A 191 31.77 1.60 27.62
N TRP A 192 30.88 0.61 27.58
CA TRP A 192 31.18 -0.73 28.06
C TRP A 192 30.38 -1.82 27.36
N ASN A 193 30.93 -3.02 27.38
CA ASN A 193 30.29 -4.25 26.91
C ASN A 193 30.52 -5.40 27.92
N ASP A 194 30.39 -6.65 27.48
CA ASP A 194 30.65 -7.85 28.28
C ASP A 194 32.14 -8.09 28.57
N GLN A 195 33.04 -7.46 27.82
CA GLN A 195 34.49 -7.68 27.88
C GLN A 195 35.21 -6.62 28.70
N ASN A 196 34.88 -5.34 28.54
CA ASN A 196 35.58 -4.26 29.21
C ASN A 196 34.71 -3.00 29.40
N TYR A 197 35.29 -2.04 30.13
CA TYR A 197 34.80 -0.70 30.34
C TYR A 197 35.88 0.28 29.88
N TRP A 198 35.54 1.16 28.94
CA TRP A 198 36.45 2.16 28.37
C TRP A 198 36.02 3.56 28.80
N VAL A 199 36.99 4.34 29.26
CA VAL A 199 36.84 5.75 29.60
C VAL A 199 37.33 6.59 28.43
N ASN A 200 36.55 7.58 28.03
CA ASN A 200 36.94 8.52 26.99
C ASN A 200 37.98 9.52 27.54
N MET A 201 39.19 9.47 27.00
CA MET A 201 40.30 10.35 27.37
C MET A 201 40.50 11.51 26.38
N GLN A 202 39.71 11.56 25.31
CA GLN A 202 39.82 12.56 24.27
C GLN A 202 39.48 13.95 24.81
N VAL A 203 40.42 14.88 24.67
CA VAL A 203 40.25 16.28 25.09
C VAL A 203 39.52 17.04 23.99
N SER A 204 38.24 16.74 23.78
CA SER A 204 37.36 17.60 22.97
C SER A 204 35.91 17.11 22.95
N VAL A 205 34.85 17.89 22.72
CA VAL A 205 34.52 19.33 22.58
C VAL A 205 33.01 19.27 22.38
N GLN A 206 32.15 19.76 23.29
CA GLN A 206 30.71 20.11 23.13
C GLN A 206 29.72 19.21 22.33
N SER A 207 30.15 18.16 21.62
CA SER A 207 29.42 17.39 20.61
C SER A 207 30.07 16.03 20.30
N CYS A 208 29.25 15.02 19.99
CA CYS A 208 29.67 13.64 19.72
C CYS A 208 30.29 13.37 18.33
N VAL A 209 30.23 14.32 17.38
CA VAL A 209 30.67 14.11 15.98
C VAL A 209 32.18 13.98 15.83
N ASN A 210 32.94 14.64 16.71
CA ASN A 210 34.40 14.69 16.64
C ASN A 210 35.11 13.55 17.39
N ILE A 211 34.36 12.56 17.88
CA ILE A 211 34.92 11.45 18.65
C ILE A 211 35.53 10.42 17.70
N GLU A 212 36.80 10.10 17.90
CA GLU A 212 37.47 9.02 17.17
C GLU A 212 37.18 7.67 17.86
N TRP A 213 36.53 6.76 17.14
CA TRP A 213 36.00 5.49 17.69
C TRP A 213 37.00 4.32 17.66
N ASP A 214 38.30 4.61 17.69
CA ASP A 214 39.36 3.59 17.69
C ASP A 214 39.74 3.19 19.13
N LEU A 215 39.18 2.07 19.58
CA LEU A 215 39.39 1.54 20.94
C LEU A 215 40.79 0.93 21.16
N THR A 216 41.60 0.78 20.11
CA THR A 216 42.98 0.26 20.24
C THR A 216 43.95 1.32 20.76
N LYS A 217 43.60 2.60 20.60
CA LYS A 217 44.43 3.73 21.01
C LYS A 217 44.14 4.10 22.48
N VAL A 218 45.02 3.67 23.37
CA VAL A 218 44.93 3.95 24.82
C VAL A 218 44.96 5.46 25.14
N GLU A 219 45.56 6.28 24.27
CA GLU A 219 45.55 7.74 24.40
C GLU A 219 44.14 8.34 24.23
N LEU A 220 43.25 7.65 23.52
CA LEU A 220 41.89 8.08 23.23
C LEU A 220 40.87 7.38 24.15
N TRP A 221 41.06 6.08 24.39
CA TRP A 221 40.18 5.25 25.20
C TRP A 221 40.97 4.43 26.20
N GLU A 222 40.86 4.73 27.49
CA GLU A 222 41.54 3.99 28.55
C GLU A 222 40.65 2.84 29.03
N HIS A 223 41.15 1.61 28.97
CA HIS A 223 40.42 0.43 29.43
C HIS A 223 40.60 0.22 30.94
N LEU A 224 39.51 -0.10 31.66
CA LEU A 224 39.55 -0.31 33.11
C LEU A 224 40.05 -1.70 33.48
N LEU A 225 39.59 -2.74 32.78
CA LEU A 225 39.96 -4.12 33.07
C LEU A 225 41.24 -4.51 32.33
N PRO A 226 42.18 -5.21 33.00
CA PRO A 226 43.40 -5.69 32.37
C PRO A 226 43.13 -6.88 31.44
N GLY A 227 43.85 -6.89 30.31
CA GLY A 227 43.85 -7.96 29.31
C GLY A 227 43.02 -7.59 28.09
N GLU A 228 43.68 -7.49 26.94
CA GLU A 228 43.02 -7.36 25.65
C GLU A 228 42.37 -8.70 25.27
N PRO A 229 41.18 -8.69 24.62
CA PRO A 229 40.58 -9.93 24.13
C PRO A 229 41.51 -10.60 23.10
N TRP A 230 41.54 -11.93 23.12
CA TRP A 230 42.42 -12.76 22.27
C TRP A 230 42.28 -12.49 20.76
N THR A 231 41.17 -11.89 20.33
CA THR A 231 40.81 -11.62 18.93
C THR A 231 41.50 -10.39 18.33
N THR A 232 42.10 -9.50 19.12
CA THR A 232 42.65 -8.23 18.62
C THR A 232 44.07 -8.34 18.05
N HIS A 233 44.74 -9.49 18.21
CA HIS A 233 46.12 -9.70 17.74
C HIS A 233 46.18 -10.71 16.58
N ALA A 234 46.04 -10.21 15.35
CA ALA A 234 46.36 -10.96 14.12
C ALA A 234 47.86 -10.83 13.76
N GLY A 235 48.75 -11.12 14.71
CA GLY A 235 50.21 -11.04 14.54
C GLY A 235 50.94 -12.15 15.28
N GLU A 236 52.10 -12.59 14.76
CA GLU A 236 52.96 -13.61 15.36
C GLU A 236 53.31 -13.24 16.82
N ILE A 237 53.04 -14.16 17.73
CA ILE A 237 53.14 -13.96 19.18
C ILE A 237 54.61 -14.07 19.61
N ASP A 238 55.17 -13.00 20.18
CA ASP A 238 56.42 -13.03 20.94
C ASP A 238 56.18 -13.62 22.34
N GLU A 239 57.16 -14.31 22.93
CA GLU A 239 57.00 -15.04 24.20
C GLU A 239 56.65 -14.12 25.39
N GLU A 240 56.98 -12.82 25.32
CA GLU A 240 56.53 -11.82 26.31
C GLU A 240 55.04 -11.47 26.20
N SER A 241 54.45 -11.56 25.01
CA SER A 241 53.01 -11.30 24.78
C SER A 241 52.14 -12.44 25.31
N ALA A 242 52.65 -13.68 25.31
CA ALA A 242 51.98 -14.83 25.91
C ALA A 242 51.82 -14.72 27.44
N ILE A 243 52.77 -14.09 28.13
CA ILE A 243 52.69 -13.84 29.58
C ILE A 243 51.65 -12.76 29.92
N ARG A 244 51.35 -11.85 28.98
CA ARG A 244 50.26 -10.86 29.13
C ARG A 244 48.87 -11.46 28.86
N GLN A 245 48.77 -12.53 28.07
CA GLN A 245 47.52 -13.26 27.82
C GLN A 245 46.97 -13.95 29.09
N GLU A 246 47.84 -14.37 30.02
CA GLU A 246 47.45 -14.96 31.31
C GLU A 246 46.86 -13.95 32.33
N LYS A 247 46.82 -12.65 31.99
CA LYS A 247 46.29 -11.59 32.87
C LYS A 247 44.96 -11.00 32.40
N HIS A 248 44.28 -11.63 31.44
CA HIS A 248 42.90 -11.23 31.13
C HIS A 248 42.00 -11.63 32.30
N LEU A 249 41.32 -10.65 32.87
CA LEU A 249 40.31 -10.90 33.89
C LEU A 249 39.08 -11.49 33.21
N ASP A 250 38.99 -12.82 33.16
CA ASP A 250 37.79 -13.49 32.68
C ASP A 250 36.59 -13.07 33.55
N MET A 251 35.59 -12.44 32.92
CA MET A 251 34.38 -12.03 33.60
C MET A 251 33.62 -13.26 34.11
N PRO A 252 33.07 -13.23 35.33
CA PRO A 252 32.31 -14.35 35.85
C PRO A 252 31.12 -14.66 34.95
N LEU A 253 30.74 -15.94 34.89
CA LEU A 253 29.54 -16.36 34.17
C LEU A 253 28.34 -15.51 34.60
N SER A 254 27.58 -15.04 33.62
CA SER A 254 26.40 -14.23 33.85
C SER A 254 25.43 -14.95 34.80
N TYR A 255 25.04 -14.28 35.89
CA TYR A 255 24.02 -14.74 36.83
C TYR A 255 22.60 -14.41 36.36
N VAL A 256 22.47 -13.83 35.17
CA VAL A 256 21.21 -13.38 34.57
C VAL A 256 20.68 -14.45 33.63
N ASN A 257 19.36 -14.65 33.59
CA ASN A 257 18.76 -15.65 32.70
C ASN A 257 18.95 -15.25 31.23
N GLN A 258 19.07 -16.26 30.36
CA GLN A 258 19.06 -16.06 28.92
C GLN A 258 17.78 -15.31 28.50
N ILE A 259 17.95 -14.28 27.66
CA ILE A 259 16.85 -13.50 27.13
C ILE A 259 16.09 -14.39 26.14
N ASN A 260 14.85 -14.74 26.48
CA ASN A 260 13.97 -15.56 25.64
C ASN A 260 12.63 -14.83 25.47
N ILE A 261 12.39 -14.29 24.28
CA ILE A 261 11.16 -13.55 23.95
C ILE A 261 10.21 -14.55 23.29
N SER A 262 9.08 -14.83 23.93
CA SER A 262 8.05 -15.71 23.36
C SER A 262 7.36 -15.04 22.17
N GLU A 263 6.76 -15.86 21.29
CA GLU A 263 6.01 -15.36 20.13
C GLU A 263 4.86 -14.41 20.56
N GLU A 264 4.15 -14.74 21.64
CA GLU A 264 3.11 -13.87 22.22
C GLU A 264 3.65 -12.50 22.66
N GLU A 265 4.82 -12.50 23.30
CA GLU A 265 5.45 -11.28 23.78
C GLU A 265 5.96 -10.40 22.63
N PHE A 266 6.48 -11.05 21.59
CA PHE A 266 6.93 -10.41 20.36
C PHE A 266 5.74 -9.79 19.60
N GLU A 267 4.64 -10.51 19.44
CA GLU A 267 3.43 -9.99 18.78
C GLU A 267 2.79 -8.83 19.53
N LYS A 268 2.79 -8.87 20.87
CA LYS A 268 2.25 -7.78 21.70
C LYS A 268 2.98 -6.46 21.49
N ARG A 269 4.26 -6.48 21.09
CA ARG A 269 5.18 -5.33 20.79
C ARG A 269 5.33 -4.28 21.89
N PHE A 270 4.22 -3.71 22.35
CA PHE A 270 4.12 -2.66 23.34
C PHE A 270 3.62 -3.21 24.69
N PRO A 271 4.01 -2.59 25.82
CA PRO A 271 3.32 -2.80 27.09
C PRO A 271 1.83 -2.47 26.91
N ASN A 272 0.93 -3.35 27.35
CA ASN A 272 -0.53 -3.24 27.16
C ASN A 272 -1.02 -3.24 25.69
N GLY A 273 -0.14 -3.50 24.71
CA GLY A 273 -0.55 -3.65 23.31
C GLY A 273 -0.78 -2.37 22.53
N MET A 274 -0.50 -1.20 23.12
CA MET A 274 -0.67 0.10 22.48
C MET A 274 0.50 1.03 22.83
N LYS A 275 0.90 1.88 21.89
CA LYS A 275 1.88 2.96 22.11
C LYS A 275 1.40 4.24 21.45
N ILE A 276 1.42 5.35 22.16
CA ILE A 276 1.14 6.68 21.61
C ILE A 276 2.44 7.46 21.53
N VAL A 277 2.68 8.12 20.40
CA VAL A 277 3.82 9.00 20.19
C VAL A 277 3.32 10.33 19.65
N LEU A 278 3.79 11.43 20.25
CA LEU A 278 3.45 12.79 19.84
C LEU A 278 4.63 13.38 19.07
N TYR A 279 4.35 13.86 17.86
CA TYR A 279 5.25 14.56 16.96
C TYR A 279 4.77 15.99 16.75
N LYS A 280 5.54 16.80 16.01
CA LYS A 280 5.12 18.16 15.63
C LYS A 280 3.79 18.12 14.88
N LYS A 281 2.78 18.75 15.48
CA LYS A 281 1.38 18.80 15.00
C LYS A 281 0.78 17.43 14.63
N THR A 282 1.31 16.33 15.16
CA THR A 282 0.90 14.98 14.73
C THR A 282 0.86 14.03 15.92
N LYS A 283 -0.23 13.27 16.04
CA LYS A 283 -0.37 12.18 17.02
C LYS A 283 -0.33 10.85 16.28
N VAL A 284 0.53 9.93 16.71
CA VAL A 284 0.62 8.58 16.16
C VAL A 284 0.28 7.56 17.24
N GLU A 285 -0.70 6.71 16.96
CA GLU A 285 -1.13 5.61 17.82
C GLU A 285 -0.76 4.30 17.13
N PHE A 286 0.01 3.45 17.80
CA PHE A 286 0.35 2.11 17.37
C PHE A 286 -0.42 1.11 18.20
N TYR A 287 -0.95 0.09 17.55
CA TYR A 287 -1.63 -1.04 18.17
C TYR A 287 -0.93 -2.33 17.73
N ALA A 288 -0.76 -3.26 18.66
CA ALA A 288 -0.25 -4.56 18.29
C ALA A 288 -1.29 -5.32 17.45
N PRO A 289 -0.84 -6.20 16.53
CA PRO A 289 -1.74 -6.99 15.71
C PRO A 289 -2.82 -7.69 16.53
N TYR A 290 -4.07 -7.64 16.03
CA TYR A 290 -5.26 -8.29 16.59
C TYR A 290 -5.71 -7.85 17.99
N ILE A 291 -5.12 -6.78 18.56
CA ILE A 291 -5.60 -6.21 19.82
C ILE A 291 -6.87 -5.40 19.60
N GLN A 292 -6.91 -4.66 18.49
CA GLN A 292 -8.12 -4.02 18.02
C GLN A 292 -8.96 -5.02 17.21
N THR A 293 -10.26 -5.08 17.50
CA THR A 293 -11.20 -5.99 16.81
C THR A 293 -11.42 -5.61 15.35
N ASP A 294 -11.17 -4.35 15.00
CA ASP A 294 -11.26 -3.82 13.63
C ASP A 294 -9.98 -4.03 12.81
N GLY A 295 -8.92 -4.58 13.40
CA GLY A 295 -7.63 -4.83 12.74
C GLY A 295 -6.77 -3.57 12.58
N LEU A 296 -7.11 -2.47 13.24
CA LEU A 296 -6.31 -1.24 13.25
C LEU A 296 -4.95 -1.50 13.92
N ILE A 297 -3.87 -1.20 13.20
CA ILE A 297 -2.49 -1.33 13.71
C ILE A 297 -1.81 0.03 13.89
N GLN A 298 -2.25 1.05 13.18
CA GLN A 298 -1.67 2.39 13.26
C GLN A 298 -2.72 3.43 12.91
N ARG A 299 -2.81 4.49 13.71
CA ARG A 299 -3.56 5.72 13.40
C ARG A 299 -2.64 6.92 13.49
N ILE A 300 -2.67 7.78 12.49
CA ILE A 300 -1.93 9.03 12.43
C ILE A 300 -2.95 10.15 12.30
N THR A 301 -2.90 11.14 13.18
CA THR A 301 -3.77 12.32 13.13
C THR A 301 -2.90 13.56 13.07
N THR A 302 -3.06 14.34 12.00
CA THR A 302 -2.41 15.65 11.84
C THR A 302 -3.34 16.74 12.34
N TYR A 303 -2.77 17.80 12.90
CA TYR A 303 -3.50 18.92 13.49
C TYR A 303 -3.09 20.25 12.85
N ASP A 304 -4.00 21.21 12.83
CA ASP A 304 -3.71 22.61 12.54
C ASP A 304 -3.08 23.31 13.76
N ASP A 305 -2.79 24.61 13.63
CA ASP A 305 -2.25 25.44 14.70
C ASP A 305 -3.22 25.62 15.88
N ASP A 306 -4.52 25.46 15.64
CA ASP A 306 -5.60 25.56 16.63
C ASP A 306 -5.95 24.19 17.26
N MET A 307 -5.14 23.15 17.00
CA MET A 307 -5.32 21.77 17.48
C MET A 307 -6.57 21.07 16.95
N ASN A 308 -7.12 21.51 15.81
CA ASN A 308 -8.17 20.79 15.09
C ASN A 308 -7.56 19.71 14.18
N PRO A 309 -8.15 18.51 14.12
CA PRO A 309 -7.67 17.45 13.25
C PRO A 309 -7.89 17.80 11.77
N ILE A 310 -6.85 17.69 10.95
CA ILE A 310 -6.89 17.93 9.50
C ILE A 310 -7.03 16.60 8.75
N ASP A 311 -6.04 15.71 8.88
CA ASP A 311 -6.04 14.40 8.23
C ASP A 311 -5.92 13.29 9.26
N ILE A 312 -6.62 12.19 8.99
CA ILE A 312 -6.56 10.96 9.76
C ILE A 312 -6.19 9.82 8.80
N TYR A 313 -5.04 9.20 9.04
CA TYR A 313 -4.57 8.03 8.31
C TYR A 313 -4.69 6.80 9.23
N GLU A 314 -5.38 5.76 8.77
CA GLU A 314 -5.58 4.53 9.52
C GLU A 314 -5.09 3.34 8.71
N ASN A 315 -4.12 2.62 9.24
CA ASN A 315 -3.59 1.41 8.62
C ASN A 315 -4.15 0.18 9.34
N TYR A 316 -4.67 -0.74 8.54
CA TYR A 316 -5.28 -1.97 8.97
C TYR A 316 -4.44 -3.17 8.55
N ARG A 317 -4.53 -4.25 9.32
CA ARG A 317 -3.89 -5.52 8.98
C ARG A 317 -4.81 -6.67 9.30
N ASN A 318 -4.64 -7.76 8.56
CA ASN A 318 -5.34 -9.02 8.79
C ASN A 318 -6.86 -8.90 8.68
N ARG A 319 -7.43 -7.90 8.02
CA ARG A 319 -8.88 -7.86 7.82
C ARG A 319 -9.29 -8.79 6.69
N SER A 320 -10.40 -9.51 6.85
CA SER A 320 -10.93 -10.44 5.82
C SER A 320 -11.47 -9.75 4.58
N ASP A 321 -11.80 -8.48 4.71
CA ASP A 321 -12.33 -7.63 3.64
C ASP A 321 -11.21 -6.95 2.82
N ASN A 322 -9.94 -7.28 3.11
CA ASN A 322 -8.74 -6.81 2.42
C ASN A 322 -8.50 -5.28 2.50
N LEU A 323 -9.18 -4.57 3.42
CA LEU A 323 -8.92 -3.16 3.70
C LEU A 323 -7.54 -2.99 4.36
N ILE A 324 -6.71 -2.11 3.79
CA ILE A 324 -5.35 -1.86 4.27
C ILE A 324 -5.13 -0.46 4.81
N GLU A 325 -5.76 0.55 4.21
CA GLU A 325 -5.56 1.94 4.57
C GLU A 325 -6.87 2.70 4.38
N SER A 326 -7.20 3.58 5.33
CA SER A 326 -8.25 4.58 5.18
C SER A 326 -7.66 5.96 5.44
N ARG A 327 -7.85 6.88 4.51
CA ARG A 327 -7.44 8.28 4.63
C ARG A 327 -8.67 9.15 4.73
N ARG A 328 -8.77 9.95 5.79
CA ARG A 328 -9.88 10.86 6.01
C ARG A 328 -9.34 12.28 6.10
N ASN A 329 -9.83 13.16 5.25
CA ASN A 329 -9.61 14.58 5.37
C ASN A 329 -10.83 15.21 6.06
N MET A 330 -10.60 15.88 7.18
CA MET A 330 -11.63 16.49 8.01
C MET A 330 -12.07 17.87 7.51
N VAL A 331 -11.27 18.53 6.66
CA VAL A 331 -11.58 19.83 6.07
C VAL A 331 -12.58 19.66 4.92
N ASP A 332 -12.27 18.79 3.97
CA ASP A 332 -13.12 18.51 2.81
C ASP A 332 -14.16 17.41 3.09
N GLY A 333 -14.00 16.67 4.19
CA GLY A 333 -14.84 15.52 4.53
C GLY A 333 -14.65 14.32 3.60
N THR A 334 -13.58 14.28 2.80
CA THR A 334 -13.28 13.18 1.88
C THR A 334 -12.70 11.99 2.63
N ILE A 335 -13.18 10.79 2.33
CA ILE A 335 -12.59 9.53 2.79
C ILE A 335 -12.18 8.69 1.59
N ILE A 336 -10.99 8.11 1.65
CA ILE A 336 -10.43 7.21 0.66
C ILE A 336 -10.03 5.91 1.35
N ASP A 337 -10.68 4.83 0.99
CA ASP A 337 -10.35 3.48 1.45
C ASP A 337 -9.58 2.72 0.37
N TYR A 338 -8.46 2.11 0.75
CA TYR A 338 -7.61 1.31 -0.11
C TYR A 338 -7.70 -0.18 0.23
N TYR A 339 -7.84 -1.00 -0.80
CA TYR A 339 -8.01 -2.44 -0.70
C TYR A 339 -6.90 -3.19 -1.45
N THR A 340 -6.48 -4.32 -0.86
CA THR A 340 -5.54 -5.24 -1.51
C THR A 340 -6.23 -6.13 -2.54
N ARG A 341 -5.44 -6.64 -3.50
CA ARG A 341 -5.92 -7.59 -4.51
C ARG A 341 -6.47 -8.86 -3.85
N GLY A 342 -7.56 -9.40 -4.39
CA GLY A 342 -8.17 -10.65 -3.90
C GLY A 342 -9.52 -10.46 -3.21
N ARG A 343 -9.99 -9.22 -3.04
CA ARG A 343 -11.38 -8.96 -2.63
C ARG A 343 -12.33 -9.42 -3.74
N VAL A 344 -13.50 -9.96 -3.38
CA VAL A 344 -14.42 -10.62 -4.34
C VAL A 344 -14.91 -9.65 -5.43
N ASP A 345 -15.17 -8.40 -5.08
CA ASP A 345 -15.59 -7.31 -5.98
C ASP A 345 -14.42 -6.67 -6.77
N GLN A 346 -13.17 -7.06 -6.46
CA GLN A 346 -11.93 -6.51 -7.01
C GLN A 346 -11.77 -4.99 -6.85
N CYS A 347 -12.45 -4.40 -5.85
CA CYS A 347 -12.30 -2.98 -5.52
C CYS A 347 -10.85 -2.70 -5.08
N LYS A 348 -10.28 -1.61 -5.59
CA LYS A 348 -8.92 -1.12 -5.28
C LYS A 348 -8.98 0.12 -4.40
N GLU A 349 -9.76 1.11 -4.82
CA GLU A 349 -9.91 2.39 -4.11
C GLU A 349 -11.40 2.74 -4.06
N HIS A 350 -11.88 3.21 -2.92
CA HIS A 350 -13.21 3.78 -2.78
C HIS A 350 -13.13 5.14 -2.11
N ARG A 351 -13.46 6.18 -2.88
CA ARG A 351 -13.52 7.57 -2.44
C ARG A 351 -14.97 8.01 -2.27
N TYR A 352 -15.28 8.60 -1.12
CA TYR A 352 -16.63 9.09 -0.80
C TYR A 352 -16.56 10.24 0.21
N PHE A 353 -17.66 10.97 0.38
CA PHE A 353 -17.72 12.15 1.26
C PHE A 353 -18.56 11.89 2.51
N LEU A 354 -18.04 12.27 3.68
CA LEU A 354 -18.67 12.04 5.00
C LEU A 354 -20.07 12.65 5.09
N LEU A 355 -20.24 13.88 4.60
CA LEU A 355 -21.49 14.65 4.67
C LEU A 355 -22.60 14.06 3.79
N ASN A 356 -22.24 13.35 2.72
CA ASN A 356 -23.19 12.81 1.75
C ASN A 356 -23.36 11.28 1.87
N ASN A 357 -22.71 10.58 2.79
CA ASN A 357 -22.68 9.10 2.80
C ASN A 357 -24.02 8.40 3.21
N VAL A 358 -25.11 9.14 3.35
CA VAL A 358 -26.41 8.58 3.79
C VAL A 358 -27.18 7.93 2.64
N ASN A 359 -27.01 8.43 1.40
CA ASN A 359 -27.71 7.91 0.23
C ASN A 359 -26.79 7.05 -0.66
N VAL A 360 -27.38 6.05 -1.32
CA VAL A 360 -26.70 5.16 -2.28
C VAL A 360 -26.16 5.98 -3.45
N ASP A 361 -26.95 6.95 -3.92
CA ASP A 361 -26.67 7.82 -5.07
C ASP A 361 -25.63 8.91 -4.83
N SER A 362 -25.14 9.03 -3.61
CA SER A 362 -24.18 10.06 -3.25
C SER A 362 -22.89 9.94 -4.03
N GLU A 363 -22.21 11.07 -4.18
CA GLU A 363 -20.97 11.14 -4.92
C GLU A 363 -19.91 10.19 -4.36
N ARG A 364 -19.47 9.26 -5.21
CA ARG A 364 -18.43 8.29 -4.89
C ARG A 364 -17.69 7.85 -6.14
N ILE A 365 -16.42 7.53 -5.98
CA ILE A 365 -15.55 7.04 -7.04
C ILE A 365 -14.96 5.72 -6.57
N LEU A 366 -15.07 4.69 -7.39
CA LEU A 366 -14.47 3.39 -7.17
C LEU A 366 -13.50 3.07 -8.30
N ASP A 367 -12.27 2.72 -7.95
CA ASP A 367 -11.31 2.15 -8.88
C ASP A 367 -11.19 0.65 -8.61
N PHE A 368 -11.05 -0.14 -9.67
CA PHE A 368 -11.00 -1.59 -9.63
C PHE A 368 -9.70 -2.14 -10.21
N TYR A 369 -9.32 -3.34 -9.77
CA TYR A 369 -8.28 -4.12 -10.45
C TYR A 369 -8.86 -4.73 -11.74
N TYR A 370 -8.91 -3.95 -12.83
CA TYR A 370 -9.54 -4.33 -14.10
C TYR A 370 -9.10 -5.70 -14.65
N VAL A 371 -7.81 -6.07 -14.49
CA VAL A 371 -7.25 -7.35 -14.96
C VAL A 371 -7.93 -8.56 -14.29
N ALA A 372 -8.42 -8.39 -13.06
CA ALA A 372 -9.09 -9.46 -12.31
C ALA A 372 -10.60 -9.54 -12.58
N ARG A 373 -11.19 -8.54 -13.26
CA ARG A 373 -12.62 -8.51 -13.59
C ARG A 373 -12.84 -8.96 -15.03
N PHE A 374 -13.84 -9.81 -15.24
CA PHE A 374 -14.20 -10.31 -16.58
C PHE A 374 -14.86 -9.24 -17.47
N ASP A 375 -15.40 -8.17 -16.88
CA ASP A 375 -16.11 -7.09 -17.59
C ASP A 375 -15.20 -5.94 -18.03
N GLY A 376 -13.92 -5.97 -17.64
CA GLY A 376 -12.93 -4.93 -17.93
C GLY A 376 -13.17 -3.61 -17.20
N LEU A 377 -14.07 -3.53 -16.21
CA LEU A 377 -14.37 -2.28 -15.50
C LEU A 377 -13.16 -1.82 -14.69
N SER A 378 -12.65 -0.61 -14.97
CA SER A 378 -11.50 -0.03 -14.29
C SER A 378 -11.88 1.04 -13.28
N LYS A 379 -12.88 1.87 -13.63
CA LYS A 379 -13.32 3.00 -12.81
C LYS A 379 -14.82 3.18 -12.91
N PHE A 380 -15.44 3.49 -11.78
CA PHE A 380 -16.86 3.74 -11.65
C PHE A 380 -17.08 5.01 -10.83
N GLU A 381 -17.78 5.97 -11.39
CA GLU A 381 -18.14 7.23 -10.74
C GLU A 381 -19.65 7.30 -10.61
N MET A 382 -20.12 7.48 -9.38
CA MET A 382 -21.53 7.69 -9.09
C MET A 382 -21.71 9.13 -8.63
N HIS A 383 -22.73 9.79 -9.15
CA HIS A 383 -23.21 11.08 -8.71
C HIS A 383 -24.74 11.07 -8.70
N PRO A 384 -25.43 11.94 -7.93
CA PRO A 384 -26.89 11.98 -7.94
C PRO A 384 -27.50 12.21 -9.34
N THR A 385 -26.82 12.97 -10.19
CA THR A 385 -27.30 13.33 -11.54
C THR A 385 -26.67 12.52 -12.68
N TYR A 386 -25.59 11.77 -12.42
CA TYR A 386 -24.92 11.01 -13.47
C TYR A 386 -24.20 9.77 -12.94
N LEU A 387 -23.90 8.83 -13.82
CA LEU A 387 -23.06 7.66 -13.57
C LEU A 387 -22.07 7.51 -14.73
N THR A 388 -20.81 7.29 -14.41
CA THR A 388 -19.75 7.09 -15.41
C THR A 388 -19.03 5.78 -15.16
N GLN A 389 -18.81 5.00 -16.21
CA GLN A 389 -18.06 3.75 -16.19
C GLN A 389 -16.92 3.83 -17.20
N HIS A 390 -15.72 3.46 -16.79
CA HIS A 390 -14.56 3.30 -17.65
C HIS A 390 -14.19 1.83 -17.74
N PHE A 391 -13.96 1.36 -18.96
CA PHE A 391 -13.61 -0.02 -19.25
C PHE A 391 -12.28 -0.09 -20.01
N VAL A 392 -11.57 -1.20 -19.81
CA VAL A 392 -10.28 -1.50 -20.43
C VAL A 392 -10.35 -2.90 -21.03
N ASP A 393 -9.82 -3.07 -22.25
CA ASP A 393 -9.65 -4.35 -22.95
C ASP A 393 -10.92 -5.21 -23.09
N ARG A 394 -12.07 -4.58 -23.38
CA ARG A 394 -13.31 -5.31 -23.70
C ARG A 394 -13.36 -5.79 -25.16
N ASP A 395 -13.96 -6.96 -25.37
CA ASP A 395 -14.16 -7.57 -26.70
C ASP A 395 -15.07 -6.74 -27.62
N ASP A 396 -16.02 -5.99 -27.06
CA ASP A 396 -16.94 -5.10 -27.78
C ASP A 396 -16.36 -3.70 -28.00
N PHE A 397 -15.09 -3.46 -27.63
CA PHE A 397 -14.38 -2.19 -27.74
C PHE A 397 -15.01 -1.02 -26.96
N LEU A 398 -16.02 -1.27 -26.12
CA LEU A 398 -16.57 -0.23 -25.24
C LEU A 398 -15.52 0.15 -24.21
N TYR A 399 -15.19 1.44 -24.11
CA TYR A 399 -14.22 1.93 -23.13
C TYR A 399 -14.81 2.97 -22.17
N TYR A 400 -15.96 3.53 -22.50
CA TYR A 400 -16.60 4.58 -21.71
C TYR A 400 -18.11 4.54 -21.84
N ARG A 401 -18.80 4.60 -20.70
CA ARG A 401 -20.24 4.81 -20.62
C ARG A 401 -20.53 5.94 -19.66
N HIS A 402 -21.38 6.87 -20.05
CA HIS A 402 -21.90 7.94 -19.22
C HIS A 402 -23.42 7.94 -19.27
N VAL A 403 -24.04 8.06 -18.12
CA VAL A 403 -25.49 8.04 -17.95
C VAL A 403 -25.89 9.30 -17.23
N GLU A 404 -26.88 10.01 -17.74
CA GLU A 404 -27.47 11.17 -17.09
C GLU A 404 -28.84 10.79 -16.56
N PHE A 405 -29.11 11.15 -15.31
CA PHE A 405 -30.37 10.91 -14.64
C PHE A 405 -31.15 12.21 -14.48
N LEU A 406 -32.47 12.12 -14.57
CA LEU A 406 -33.34 13.23 -14.22
C LEU A 406 -33.46 13.30 -12.70
N GLN A 407 -33.24 14.49 -12.14
CA GLN A 407 -33.32 14.69 -10.70
C GLN A 407 -34.79 14.72 -10.25
N ASP A 408 -35.28 13.60 -9.72
CA ASP A 408 -36.63 13.53 -9.17
C ASP A 408 -36.75 14.39 -7.91
N LYS A 409 -37.65 15.39 -7.95
CA LYS A 409 -37.94 16.28 -6.81
C LYS A 409 -38.87 15.64 -5.76
N LYS A 410 -39.23 14.37 -5.89
CA LYS A 410 -40.15 13.67 -4.97
C LYS A 410 -39.55 12.34 -4.53
N GLY A 411 -39.16 12.29 -3.25
CA GLY A 411 -38.94 11.03 -2.56
C GLY A 411 -40.28 10.30 -2.42
N GLU A 412 -40.54 9.33 -3.28
CA GLU A 412 -41.48 8.26 -2.97
C GLU A 412 -40.69 6.96 -2.86
N THR A 413 -40.75 6.42 -1.65
CA THR A 413 -40.27 5.10 -1.27
C THR A 413 -40.90 4.03 -2.15
N GLN A 414 -40.15 3.56 -3.14
CA GLN A 414 -40.34 2.24 -3.73
C GLN A 414 -39.12 1.38 -3.35
N ASP A 415 -39.37 0.12 -2.99
CA ASP A 415 -38.39 -0.85 -2.46
C ASP A 415 -37.20 -1.15 -3.38
N ILE A 416 -37.14 -0.56 -4.58
CA ILE A 416 -36.02 -0.68 -5.51
C ILE A 416 -35.70 0.72 -6.06
N HIS A 417 -34.61 1.31 -5.57
CA HIS A 417 -34.17 2.65 -5.93
C HIS A 417 -33.62 2.70 -7.36
N TYR A 418 -34.49 2.88 -8.37
CA TYR A 418 -34.08 3.11 -9.76
C TYR A 418 -34.34 4.56 -10.16
N ARG A 419 -33.29 5.28 -10.56
CA ARG A 419 -33.38 6.68 -11.02
C ARG A 419 -33.90 6.77 -12.45
N HIS A 420 -34.70 7.78 -12.80
CA HIS A 420 -35.12 7.97 -14.18
C HIS A 420 -33.92 8.28 -15.09
N ILE A 421 -33.68 7.45 -16.12
CA ILE A 421 -32.56 7.64 -17.05
C ILE A 421 -33.00 8.60 -18.14
N SER A 422 -32.32 9.74 -18.24
CA SER A 422 -32.58 10.74 -19.28
C SER A 422 -31.80 10.44 -20.55
N LYS A 423 -30.52 10.11 -20.39
CA LYS A 423 -29.58 9.94 -21.49
C LYS A 423 -28.49 8.90 -21.19
N ILE A 424 -28.09 8.14 -22.20
CA ILE A 424 -26.94 7.21 -22.12
C ILE A 424 -25.99 7.51 -23.29
N VAL A 425 -24.71 7.68 -23.00
CA VAL A 425 -23.63 7.90 -23.97
C VAL A 425 -22.60 6.79 -23.83
N GLU A 426 -22.35 6.06 -24.90
CA GLU A 426 -21.37 4.99 -24.99
C GLU A 426 -20.30 5.37 -26.02
N LYS A 427 -19.02 5.13 -25.71
CA LYS A 427 -17.91 5.38 -26.62
C LYS A 427 -17.09 4.12 -26.82
N PHE A 428 -16.73 3.88 -28.09
CA PHE A 428 -16.07 2.66 -28.54
C PHE A 428 -14.71 2.97 -29.18
N ASN A 429 -13.78 2.04 -29.00
CA ASN A 429 -12.49 2.06 -29.70
C ASN A 429 -12.68 1.58 -31.15
N ARG A 430 -11.75 1.99 -32.02
CA ARG A 430 -11.78 1.66 -33.46
C ARG A 430 -11.56 0.15 -33.67
N ASP A 431 -12.50 -0.51 -34.33
CA ASP A 431 -12.31 -1.90 -34.80
C ASP A 431 -11.90 -1.92 -36.28
N GLU A 432 -10.61 -2.14 -36.54
CA GLU A 432 -10.03 -2.13 -37.88
C GLU A 432 -10.70 -3.11 -38.87
N ARG A 433 -11.42 -4.12 -38.37
CA ARG A 433 -12.14 -5.12 -39.20
C ARG A 433 -13.33 -4.51 -39.95
N ILE A 434 -13.95 -3.46 -39.41
CA ILE A 434 -15.16 -2.82 -39.94
C ILE A 434 -14.79 -1.52 -40.66
N LYS A 435 -15.53 -1.16 -41.72
CA LYS A 435 -15.38 0.16 -42.38
C LYS A 435 -15.70 1.28 -41.39
N ALA A 436 -14.88 2.34 -41.40
CA ALA A 436 -15.06 3.48 -40.48
C ALA A 436 -16.46 4.12 -40.55
N SER A 437 -17.06 4.22 -41.74
CA SER A 437 -18.41 4.75 -41.94
C SER A 437 -19.55 3.90 -41.36
N LYS A 438 -19.27 2.64 -40.99
CA LYS A 438 -20.22 1.71 -40.35
C LYS A 438 -19.80 1.31 -38.94
N ASN A 439 -18.61 1.72 -38.49
CA ASN A 439 -18.13 1.45 -37.14
C ASN A 439 -18.52 2.62 -36.23
N ILE A 440 -19.45 2.37 -35.32
CA ILE A 440 -19.94 3.36 -34.36
C ILE A 440 -18.81 3.70 -33.38
N ALA A 441 -18.50 5.00 -33.24
CA ALA A 441 -17.54 5.52 -32.30
C ALA A 441 -18.21 6.05 -31.03
N ILE A 442 -19.35 6.73 -31.19
CA ILE A 442 -20.16 7.23 -30.09
C ILE A 442 -21.61 6.87 -30.39
N ARG A 443 -22.24 6.23 -29.42
CA ARG A 443 -23.66 5.91 -29.42
C ARG A 443 -24.31 6.69 -28.30
N GLU A 444 -25.34 7.46 -28.61
CA GLU A 444 -26.04 8.29 -27.65
C GLU A 444 -27.55 8.01 -27.74
N PHE A 445 -28.11 7.51 -26.65
CA PHE A 445 -29.54 7.28 -26.48
C PHE A 445 -30.13 8.44 -25.67
N ALA A 446 -30.85 9.34 -26.35
CA ALA A 446 -31.62 10.39 -25.70
C ALA A 446 -33.03 9.84 -25.42
N ILE A 447 -33.22 9.30 -24.21
CA ILE A 447 -34.43 8.55 -23.86
C ILE A 447 -35.63 9.49 -23.76
N ASP A 448 -35.45 10.64 -23.12
CA ASP A 448 -36.50 11.64 -22.94
C ASP A 448 -36.91 12.31 -24.26
N ASP A 449 -35.95 12.57 -25.16
CA ASP A 449 -36.20 13.19 -26.47
C ASP A 449 -36.71 12.17 -27.51
N ASN A 450 -36.73 10.88 -27.17
CA ASN A 450 -37.03 9.78 -28.09
C ASN A 450 -36.10 9.74 -29.32
N GLU A 451 -34.83 10.10 -29.17
CA GLU A 451 -33.85 10.12 -30.25
C GLU A 451 -32.66 9.19 -29.97
N ILE A 452 -32.03 8.70 -31.04
CA ILE A 452 -30.79 7.92 -31.00
C ILE A 452 -29.79 8.62 -31.93
N HIS A 453 -28.68 9.09 -31.39
CA HIS A 453 -27.59 9.71 -32.15
C HIS A 453 -26.41 8.74 -32.27
N LEU A 454 -26.02 8.46 -33.50
CA LEU A 454 -24.87 7.64 -33.86
C LEU A 454 -23.81 8.51 -34.51
N THR A 455 -22.61 8.44 -33.97
CA THR A 455 -21.42 9.05 -34.55
C THR A 455 -20.43 7.94 -34.89
N TYR A 456 -20.01 7.87 -36.15
CA TYR A 456 -19.10 6.82 -36.61
C TYR A 456 -17.63 7.27 -36.55
N HIS A 457 -16.71 6.32 -36.66
CA HIS A 457 -15.27 6.60 -36.67
C HIS A 457 -14.84 7.39 -37.92
N TYR A 458 -13.73 8.13 -37.78
CA TYR A 458 -13.13 8.85 -38.90
C TYR A 458 -12.63 7.88 -39.97
N TYR A 459 -12.87 8.23 -41.22
CA TYR A 459 -12.20 7.58 -42.34
C TYR A 459 -10.73 7.99 -42.35
N PRO A 460 -9.80 7.10 -42.74
CA PRO A 460 -8.42 7.50 -43.02
C PRO A 460 -8.41 8.71 -43.97
N ASP A 461 -7.66 9.76 -43.61
CA ASP A 461 -7.48 11.00 -44.37
C ASP A 461 -8.70 11.96 -44.47
N ASN A 462 -9.80 11.72 -43.75
CA ASN A 462 -10.95 12.63 -43.71
C ASN A 462 -11.03 13.46 -42.42
N VAL A 463 -11.42 14.74 -42.56
CA VAL A 463 -11.61 15.68 -41.43
C VAL A 463 -13.01 15.57 -40.82
N THR A 464 -14.01 15.10 -41.58
CA THR A 464 -15.39 14.93 -41.12
C THR A 464 -15.74 13.44 -40.94
N ARG A 465 -16.69 13.17 -40.04
CA ARG A 465 -17.18 11.82 -39.70
C ARG A 465 -18.65 11.68 -40.10
N ALA A 466 -19.07 10.44 -40.34
CA ALA A 466 -20.48 10.16 -40.57
C ALA A 466 -21.28 10.33 -39.27
N LEU A 467 -22.51 10.83 -39.42
CA LEU A 467 -23.45 11.09 -38.33
C LEU A 467 -24.82 10.54 -38.75
N ARG A 468 -25.55 9.96 -37.82
CA ARG A 468 -26.91 9.50 -38.07
C ARG A 468 -27.75 9.67 -36.82
N THR A 469 -28.96 10.17 -37.00
CA THR A 469 -29.95 10.26 -35.94
C THR A 469 -31.20 9.50 -36.35
N PHE A 470 -31.75 8.76 -35.39
CA PHE A 470 -33.05 8.12 -35.51
C PHE A 470 -34.02 8.74 -34.51
N ILE A 471 -35.22 9.09 -34.98
CA ILE A 471 -36.36 9.47 -34.14
C ILE A 471 -37.16 8.21 -33.90
N LYS A 472 -37.27 7.79 -32.64
CA LYS A 472 -37.89 6.52 -32.29
C LYS A 472 -39.40 6.57 -32.53
N PRO A 473 -40.01 5.53 -33.11
CA PRO A 473 -41.47 5.46 -33.23
C PRO A 473 -42.13 5.35 -31.85
N PRO A 474 -43.39 5.77 -31.71
CA PRO A 474 -44.18 5.58 -30.50
C PRO A 474 -44.17 4.11 -30.07
N LEU A 475 -44.18 3.86 -28.75
CA LEU A 475 -44.15 2.50 -28.18
C LEU A 475 -45.25 1.57 -28.74
N ALA A 476 -46.41 2.12 -29.13
CA ALA A 476 -47.51 1.37 -29.73
C ALA A 476 -47.22 0.83 -31.15
N GLU A 477 -46.27 1.44 -31.88
CA GLU A 477 -45.90 1.08 -33.25
C GLU A 477 -44.64 0.20 -33.31
N ARG A 478 -44.01 -0.09 -32.16
CA ARG A 478 -42.82 -0.97 -32.04
C ARG A 478 -43.17 -2.48 -32.02
N GLY A 479 -44.27 -2.88 -32.64
CA GLY A 479 -44.75 -4.27 -32.69
C GLY A 479 -43.94 -5.18 -33.64
N GLU A 480 -44.54 -6.28 -34.13
CA GLU A 480 -43.87 -7.29 -34.98
C GLU A 480 -43.31 -6.77 -36.33
N ARG A 481 -43.68 -5.56 -36.77
CA ARG A 481 -43.13 -4.91 -37.97
C ARG A 481 -42.90 -3.42 -37.72
N LEU A 482 -41.63 -3.02 -37.71
CA LEU A 482 -41.21 -1.61 -37.73
C LEU A 482 -41.34 -1.09 -39.17
N ASP A 483 -42.17 -0.09 -39.40
CA ASP A 483 -42.23 0.63 -40.68
C ASP A 483 -41.39 1.91 -40.60
N LEU A 484 -40.37 2.04 -41.46
CA LEU A 484 -39.45 3.18 -41.45
C LEU A 484 -39.97 4.31 -42.34
N ASN A 485 -40.41 5.42 -41.74
CA ASN A 485 -40.73 6.64 -42.49
C ASN A 485 -39.46 7.45 -42.79
N PRO A 486 -39.32 8.08 -43.97
CA PRO A 486 -38.15 8.91 -44.31
C PRO A 486 -37.90 10.09 -43.36
N THR A 487 -38.93 10.55 -42.65
CA THR A 487 -38.84 11.63 -41.65
C THR A 487 -38.25 11.18 -40.31
N MET A 488 -38.13 9.87 -40.08
CA MET A 488 -37.63 9.30 -38.82
C MET A 488 -36.11 9.16 -38.78
N THR A 489 -35.42 9.44 -39.88
CA THR A 489 -33.96 9.33 -39.95
C THR A 489 -33.37 10.52 -40.66
N HIS A 490 -32.30 11.06 -40.11
CA HIS A 490 -31.47 12.04 -40.79
C HIS A 490 -30.00 11.66 -40.61
N GLY A 491 -29.24 11.69 -41.69
CA GLY A 491 -27.85 11.25 -41.68
C GLY A 491 -26.98 12.10 -42.59
N TYR A 492 -25.73 12.25 -42.19
CA TYR A 492 -24.67 12.88 -42.96
C TYR A 492 -23.56 11.85 -43.18
N ASN A 493 -23.19 11.61 -44.44
CA ASN A 493 -22.09 10.72 -44.80
C ASN A 493 -21.10 11.48 -45.72
N PRO A 494 -19.84 11.66 -45.32
CA PRO A 494 -18.83 12.33 -46.15
C PRO A 494 -18.64 11.73 -47.54
N LEU A 495 -18.91 10.43 -47.70
CA LEU A 495 -18.73 9.70 -48.96
C LEU A 495 -19.96 9.74 -49.89
N ASN A 496 -21.09 10.30 -49.43
CA ASN A 496 -22.37 10.37 -50.18
C ASN A 496 -22.81 9.01 -50.78
N GLU A 497 -22.51 7.90 -50.12
CA GLU A 497 -23.03 6.58 -50.52
C GLU A 497 -24.54 6.53 -50.24
N PRO A 498 -25.39 6.04 -51.17
CA PRO A 498 -26.82 5.96 -50.95
C PRO A 498 -27.16 4.88 -49.91
N ASP A 499 -27.87 5.28 -48.86
CA ASP A 499 -28.36 4.37 -47.83
C ASP A 499 -29.54 3.55 -48.36
N LYS A 500 -29.47 2.22 -48.20
CA LYS A 500 -30.61 1.35 -48.48
C LYS A 500 -31.60 1.42 -47.32
N ALA A 501 -32.88 1.64 -47.63
CA ALA A 501 -33.94 1.69 -46.62
C ALA A 501 -34.00 0.43 -45.73
N LEU A 502 -33.68 -0.74 -46.29
CA LEU A 502 -33.62 -2.00 -45.55
C LEU A 502 -32.47 -2.03 -44.53
N ASP A 503 -31.29 -1.52 -44.91
CA ASP A 503 -30.12 -1.46 -44.02
C ASP A 503 -30.37 -0.50 -42.85
N LEU A 504 -31.05 0.63 -43.12
CA LEU A 504 -31.48 1.60 -42.09
C LEU A 504 -32.48 1.02 -41.11
N LEU A 505 -33.43 0.21 -41.61
CA LEU A 505 -34.43 -0.46 -40.77
C LEU A 505 -33.78 -1.51 -39.86
N TYR A 506 -32.84 -2.30 -40.38
CA TYR A 506 -32.06 -3.22 -39.56
C TYR A 506 -31.19 -2.49 -38.54
N GLU A 507 -30.54 -1.39 -38.93
CA GLU A 507 -29.74 -0.58 -37.99
C GLU A 507 -30.61 -0.02 -36.86
N LEU A 508 -31.80 0.52 -37.18
CA LEU A 508 -32.74 0.99 -36.16
C LEU A 508 -33.19 -0.14 -35.21
N ASP A 509 -33.58 -1.30 -35.74
CA ASP A 509 -33.96 -2.46 -34.91
C ASP A 509 -32.81 -2.92 -34.00
N THR A 510 -31.57 -2.93 -34.51
CA THR A 510 -30.40 -3.23 -33.68
C THR A 510 -30.19 -2.18 -32.60
N GLN A 511 -30.32 -0.88 -32.89
CA GLN A 511 -30.12 0.16 -31.90
C GLN A 511 -31.21 0.17 -30.82
N LEU A 512 -32.46 -0.17 -31.15
CA LEU A 512 -33.53 -0.32 -30.17
C LEU A 512 -33.24 -1.47 -29.18
N LYS A 513 -32.74 -2.61 -29.68
CA LYS A 513 -32.32 -3.74 -28.83
C LYS A 513 -31.11 -3.38 -27.96
N GLU A 514 -30.15 -2.67 -28.52
CA GLU A 514 -28.97 -2.19 -27.80
C GLU A 514 -29.33 -1.15 -26.72
N GLU A 515 -30.35 -0.32 -26.95
CA GLU A 515 -30.91 0.61 -25.94
C GLU A 515 -31.44 -0.18 -24.73
N ASP A 516 -32.27 -1.20 -24.96
CA ASP A 516 -32.82 -2.05 -23.89
C ASP A 516 -31.73 -2.79 -23.10
N ILE A 517 -30.70 -3.28 -23.80
CA ILE A 517 -29.53 -3.92 -23.18
C ILE A 517 -28.75 -2.90 -22.35
N SER A 518 -28.50 -1.71 -22.88
CA SER A 518 -27.76 -0.64 -22.19
C SER A 518 -28.48 -0.20 -20.93
N ILE A 519 -29.80 0.02 -21.00
CA ILE A 519 -30.64 0.31 -19.82
C ILE A 519 -30.52 -0.82 -18.80
N SER A 520 -30.67 -2.08 -19.22
CA SER A 520 -30.57 -3.24 -18.33
C SER A 520 -29.20 -3.33 -17.63
N GLN A 521 -28.11 -3.03 -18.35
CA GLN A 521 -26.76 -3.01 -17.79
C GLN A 521 -26.55 -1.87 -16.80
N VAL A 522 -27.10 -0.67 -17.08
CA VAL A 522 -27.07 0.45 -16.13
C VAL A 522 -27.83 0.09 -14.84
N ARG A 523 -29.00 -0.54 -14.95
CA ARG A 523 -29.77 -1.02 -13.78
C ARG A 523 -29.01 -2.09 -13.00
N ALA A 524 -28.36 -3.01 -13.70
CA ALA A 524 -27.51 -4.02 -13.06
C ALA A 524 -26.35 -3.37 -12.30
N ALA A 525 -25.73 -2.32 -12.86
CA ALA A 525 -24.64 -1.58 -12.22
C ALA A 525 -25.11 -0.79 -10.97
N GLU A 526 -26.29 -0.16 -11.01
CA GLU A 526 -26.88 0.46 -9.81
C GLU A 526 -27.12 -0.56 -8.69
N LYS A 527 -27.61 -1.76 -9.06
CA LYS A 527 -27.83 -2.86 -8.11
C LYS A 527 -26.52 -3.44 -7.55
N GLU A 528 -25.49 -3.59 -8.38
CA GLU A 528 -24.15 -3.99 -7.94
C GLU A 528 -23.62 -3.00 -6.90
N MET A 529 -23.73 -1.69 -7.17
CA MET A 529 -23.31 -0.65 -6.22
C MET A 529 -24.06 -0.73 -4.90
N PHE A 530 -25.38 -0.92 -4.94
CA PHE A 530 -26.18 -1.10 -3.74
C PHE A 530 -25.68 -2.28 -2.89
N SER A 531 -25.47 -3.44 -3.54
CA SER A 531 -24.95 -4.63 -2.86
C SER A 531 -23.55 -4.44 -2.28
N PHE A 532 -22.67 -3.71 -2.98
CA PHE A 532 -21.34 -3.34 -2.51
C PHE A 532 -21.42 -2.51 -1.22
N LEU A 533 -22.30 -1.52 -1.18
CA LEU A 533 -22.48 -0.66 0.00
C LEU A 533 -23.07 -1.42 1.20
N GLU A 534 -23.99 -2.36 0.97
CA GLU A 534 -24.53 -3.22 2.03
C GLU A 534 -23.45 -4.13 2.63
N ILE A 535 -22.66 -4.79 1.77
CA ILE A 535 -21.53 -5.63 2.19
C ILE A 535 -20.56 -4.77 3.01
N ARG A 536 -20.17 -3.61 2.50
CA ARG A 536 -19.27 -2.68 3.20
C ARG A 536 -19.82 -2.23 4.55
N LYS A 537 -21.11 -1.91 4.65
CA LYS A 537 -21.75 -1.55 5.91
C LYS A 537 -21.67 -2.70 6.93
N SER A 538 -21.87 -3.93 6.48
CA SER A 538 -21.72 -5.12 7.33
C SER A 538 -20.26 -5.35 7.77
N GLU A 539 -19.30 -5.13 6.88
CA GLU A 539 -17.85 -5.23 7.15
C GLU A 539 -17.37 -4.16 8.14
N TYR A 540 -17.92 -2.95 8.05
CA TYR A 540 -17.61 -1.86 8.98
C TYR A 540 -18.19 -2.11 10.38
N LEU A 541 -19.43 -2.61 10.46
CA LEU A 541 -20.08 -2.90 11.74
C LEU A 541 -19.51 -4.16 12.42
N THR A 542 -19.11 -5.15 11.63
CA THR A 542 -18.61 -6.44 12.12
C THR A 542 -17.34 -6.86 11.37
N PRO A 543 -16.20 -6.18 11.63
CA PRO A 543 -14.93 -6.54 11.02
C PRO A 543 -14.49 -7.92 11.48
N LYS A 544 -13.99 -8.73 10.54
CA LYS A 544 -13.45 -10.07 10.82
C LYS A 544 -11.97 -10.09 10.48
N LEU A 545 -11.18 -10.68 11.37
CA LEU A 545 -9.74 -10.80 11.18
C LEU A 545 -9.35 -12.20 10.67
N LEU A 546 -8.51 -12.24 9.65
CA LEU A 546 -7.85 -13.42 9.15
C LEU A 546 -6.71 -13.79 10.09
N ILE A 547 -6.81 -15.01 10.62
CA ILE A 547 -5.76 -15.65 11.41
C ILE A 547 -4.96 -16.51 10.43
N SER A 548 -3.64 -16.37 10.46
CA SER A 548 -2.76 -17.19 9.64
C SER A 548 -2.88 -18.65 10.06
N ILE A 549 -2.80 -19.58 9.09
CA ILE A 549 -2.81 -21.03 9.36
C ILE A 549 -1.59 -21.46 10.20
N TYR A 550 -0.54 -20.64 10.20
CA TYR A 550 0.69 -20.86 10.95
C TYR A 550 0.68 -20.23 12.35
N ASP A 551 -0.37 -19.47 12.70
CA ASP A 551 -0.49 -18.74 13.96
C ASP A 551 -1.04 -19.66 15.06
N LYS A 552 -0.12 -20.35 15.73
CA LYS A 552 -0.43 -21.34 16.79
C LYS A 552 -1.06 -20.72 18.04
N LEU A 553 -0.93 -19.40 18.22
CA LEU A 553 -1.39 -18.70 19.43
C LEU A 553 -2.91 -18.49 19.43
N ARG A 554 -3.49 -18.39 18.24
CA ARG A 554 -4.90 -18.01 18.03
C ARG A 554 -5.69 -19.10 17.33
N GLU A 555 -5.09 -20.27 17.14
CA GLU A 555 -5.77 -21.49 16.69
C GLU A 555 -7.00 -21.73 17.57
N SER A 556 -8.20 -21.47 17.04
CA SER A 556 -9.39 -22.02 17.66
C SER A 556 -9.41 -23.52 17.31
N GLU A 557 -9.42 -24.38 18.32
CA GLU A 557 -9.56 -25.83 18.15
C GLU A 557 -10.74 -26.18 17.22
N SER A 558 -11.76 -25.32 17.18
CA SER A 558 -12.94 -25.42 16.32
C SER A 558 -12.67 -25.22 14.81
N LEU A 559 -11.76 -24.32 14.41
CA LEU A 559 -11.40 -24.11 13.00
C LEU A 559 -10.61 -25.30 12.45
N ILE A 560 -9.71 -25.86 13.27
CA ILE A 560 -8.94 -27.05 12.93
C ILE A 560 -9.86 -28.27 12.85
N GLU A 561 -10.82 -28.44 13.77
CA GLU A 561 -11.82 -29.50 13.67
C GLU A 561 -12.73 -29.34 12.46
N ALA A 562 -13.15 -28.12 12.13
CA ALA A 562 -13.98 -27.85 10.96
C ALA A 562 -13.24 -28.12 9.65
N LEU A 563 -11.98 -27.66 9.54
CA LEU A 563 -11.12 -27.90 8.38
C LEU A 563 -10.65 -29.35 8.27
N LYS A 564 -10.37 -30.03 9.40
CA LYS A 564 -10.15 -31.50 9.40
C LYS A 564 -11.42 -32.23 8.97
N LYS A 565 -12.60 -31.80 9.41
CA LYS A 565 -13.87 -32.38 8.93
C LYS A 565 -14.12 -32.09 7.44
N GLN A 566 -13.73 -30.93 6.93
CA GLN A 566 -13.84 -30.58 5.51
C GLN A 566 -12.83 -31.34 4.65
N SER A 567 -11.55 -31.41 5.06
CA SER A 567 -10.55 -32.20 4.35
C SER A 567 -10.85 -33.70 4.41
N LEU A 568 -11.35 -34.19 5.55
CA LEU A 568 -11.87 -35.56 5.63
C LEU A 568 -13.08 -35.75 4.71
N LYS A 569 -14.01 -34.79 4.58
CA LYS A 569 -15.12 -34.87 3.62
C LYS A 569 -14.65 -34.90 2.16
N ASP A 570 -13.70 -34.05 1.78
CA ASP A 570 -13.14 -34.02 0.42
C ASP A 570 -12.30 -35.27 0.09
N ILE A 571 -11.71 -35.93 1.10
CA ILE A 571 -11.00 -37.21 0.95
C ILE A 571 -11.98 -38.41 1.01
N THR A 572 -13.13 -38.28 1.68
CA THR A 572 -14.14 -39.34 1.88
C THR A 572 -15.29 -39.32 0.88
N GLU A 573 -15.37 -38.32 0.00
CA GLU A 573 -16.07 -38.53 -1.27
C GLU A 573 -15.31 -39.63 -2.00
N GLU A 574 -15.78 -40.88 -1.89
CA GLU A 574 -15.29 -42.00 -2.68
C GLU A 574 -15.51 -41.64 -4.16
N ILE A 575 -14.48 -41.05 -4.77
CA ILE A 575 -14.46 -40.78 -6.20
C ILE A 575 -14.62 -42.13 -6.87
N ASN A 576 -15.82 -42.42 -7.36
CA ASN A 576 -16.10 -43.69 -8.03
C ASN A 576 -15.42 -43.65 -9.41
N TYR A 577 -14.17 -44.11 -9.44
CA TYR A 577 -13.33 -44.17 -10.64
C TYR A 577 -13.94 -45.00 -11.77
N LEU A 578 -14.91 -45.87 -11.47
CA LEU A 578 -15.60 -46.72 -12.44
C LEU A 578 -16.82 -46.06 -13.06
N LYS A 579 -17.36 -44.98 -12.47
CA LYS A 579 -18.57 -44.28 -12.94
C LYS A 579 -18.52 -43.87 -14.43
N PRO A 580 -17.39 -43.36 -14.98
CA PRO A 580 -17.31 -43.04 -16.41
C PRO A 580 -17.36 -44.29 -17.31
N TYR A 581 -16.86 -45.42 -16.82
CA TYR A 581 -16.84 -46.68 -17.57
C TYR A 581 -18.20 -47.39 -17.52
N LEU A 582 -18.89 -47.30 -16.37
CA LEU A 582 -20.28 -47.76 -16.22
C LEU A 582 -21.25 -46.94 -17.08
N ALA A 583 -21.04 -45.62 -17.17
CA ALA A 583 -21.84 -44.74 -18.01
C ALA A 583 -21.74 -45.08 -19.50
N ARG A 584 -20.59 -45.55 -19.98
CA ARG A 584 -20.41 -46.02 -21.38
C ARG A 584 -21.25 -47.25 -21.71
N LEU A 585 -21.60 -48.06 -20.72
CA LEU A 585 -22.46 -49.24 -20.84
C LEU A 585 -23.93 -48.94 -20.53
N GLY A 586 -24.30 -47.69 -20.26
CA GLY A 586 -25.67 -47.30 -19.94
C GLY A 586 -26.09 -47.57 -18.49
N ASN A 587 -25.14 -47.69 -17.56
CA ASN A 587 -25.37 -47.95 -16.13
C ASN A 587 -26.28 -49.17 -15.85
N PRO A 588 -25.89 -50.39 -16.27
CA PRO A 588 -26.65 -51.59 -15.95
C PRO A 588 -26.62 -51.89 -14.44
N SER A 589 -27.73 -52.43 -13.90
CA SER A 589 -27.84 -52.81 -12.49
C SER A 589 -27.03 -54.07 -12.14
N GLU A 590 -26.72 -54.90 -13.12
CA GLU A 590 -25.89 -56.11 -12.98
C GLU A 590 -24.90 -56.18 -14.15
N LEU A 591 -23.66 -56.59 -13.87
CA LEU A 591 -22.59 -56.74 -14.86
C LEU A 591 -22.30 -58.22 -15.10
N SER A 592 -22.16 -58.62 -16.37
CA SER A 592 -21.63 -59.95 -16.68
C SER A 592 -20.12 -60.02 -16.38
N GLU A 593 -19.60 -61.23 -16.13
CA GLU A 593 -18.17 -61.44 -15.82
C GLU A 593 -17.24 -60.92 -16.94
N ALA A 594 -17.66 -61.05 -18.20
CA ALA A 594 -16.92 -60.54 -19.35
C ALA A 594 -16.89 -59.00 -19.42
N GLU A 595 -18.01 -58.34 -19.13
CA GLU A 595 -18.11 -56.88 -19.08
C GLU A 595 -17.31 -56.30 -17.92
N ALA A 596 -17.34 -56.95 -16.75
CA ALA A 596 -16.55 -56.57 -15.60
C ALA A 596 -15.04 -56.63 -15.91
N TYR A 597 -14.58 -57.69 -16.59
CA TYR A 597 -13.19 -57.83 -17.00
C TYR A 597 -12.75 -56.75 -18.01
N LEU A 598 -13.63 -56.41 -18.97
CA LEU A 598 -13.39 -55.35 -19.94
C LEU A 598 -13.27 -53.97 -19.29
N ILE A 599 -14.17 -53.65 -18.34
CA ILE A 599 -14.12 -52.40 -17.57
C ILE A 599 -12.85 -52.32 -16.74
N GLN A 600 -12.50 -53.41 -16.05
CA GLN A 600 -11.27 -53.49 -15.25
C GLN A 600 -10.04 -53.25 -16.14
N TYR A 601 -9.96 -53.93 -17.29
CA TYR A 601 -8.84 -53.77 -18.21
C TYR A 601 -8.73 -52.34 -18.76
N ALA A 602 -9.86 -51.74 -19.16
CA ALA A 602 -9.91 -50.37 -19.64
C ALA A 602 -9.49 -49.35 -18.57
N CYS A 603 -10.03 -49.49 -17.34
CA CYS A 603 -9.70 -48.62 -16.22
C CYS A 603 -8.22 -48.70 -15.85
N VAL A 604 -7.66 -49.91 -15.76
CA VAL A 604 -6.24 -50.11 -15.44
C VAL A 604 -5.33 -49.57 -16.54
N ARG A 605 -5.70 -49.75 -17.81
CA ARG A 605 -4.94 -49.22 -18.94
C ARG A 605 -4.92 -47.68 -18.94
N ASP A 606 -6.08 -47.06 -18.77
CA ASP A 606 -6.21 -45.60 -18.77
C ASP A 606 -5.50 -45.01 -17.53
N TYR A 607 -5.54 -45.69 -16.38
CA TYR A 607 -4.75 -45.33 -15.19
C TYR A 607 -3.24 -45.40 -15.44
N LYS A 608 -2.75 -46.46 -16.09
CA LYS A 608 -1.33 -46.57 -16.48
C LYS A 608 -0.92 -45.43 -17.42
N GLN A 609 -1.75 -45.08 -18.40
CA GLN A 609 -1.48 -43.95 -19.29
C GLN A 609 -1.45 -42.63 -18.54
N LEU A 610 -2.35 -42.43 -17.57
CA LEU A 610 -2.36 -41.25 -16.73
C LEU A 610 -1.07 -41.14 -15.91
N LEU A 611 -0.61 -42.23 -15.30
CA LEU A 611 0.67 -42.26 -14.57
C LEU A 611 1.85 -41.91 -15.48
N ILE A 612 1.89 -42.45 -16.70
CA ILE A 612 2.93 -42.12 -17.68
C ILE A 612 2.88 -40.63 -18.05
N ARG A 613 1.69 -40.08 -18.35
CA ARG A 613 1.54 -38.64 -18.66
C ARG A 613 1.97 -37.76 -17.50
N ARG A 614 1.65 -38.16 -16.27
CA ARG A 614 2.04 -37.42 -15.05
C ARG A 614 3.54 -37.47 -14.83
N ALA A 615 4.16 -38.64 -14.99
CA ALA A 615 5.61 -38.79 -14.92
C ALA A 615 6.32 -37.93 -15.98
N ASN A 616 5.84 -37.95 -17.23
CA ASN A 616 6.39 -37.12 -18.30
C ASN A 616 6.22 -35.61 -18.03
N LYS A 617 5.08 -35.20 -17.47
CA LYS A 617 4.86 -33.79 -17.08
C LYS A 617 5.82 -33.35 -15.98
N ILE A 618 6.00 -34.19 -14.95
CA ILE A 618 6.96 -33.92 -13.87
C ILE A 618 8.38 -33.84 -14.41
N LEU A 619 8.77 -34.76 -15.30
CA LEU A 619 10.07 -34.75 -15.96
C LEU A 619 10.28 -33.44 -16.73
N HIS A 620 9.27 -33.02 -17.51
CA HIS A 620 9.37 -31.81 -18.32
C HIS A 620 9.50 -30.53 -17.46
N GLU A 621 8.72 -30.41 -16.38
CA GLU A 621 8.86 -29.30 -15.43
C GLU A 621 10.22 -29.34 -14.73
N PHE A 622 10.69 -30.52 -14.33
CA PHE A 622 12.00 -30.70 -13.72
C PHE A 622 13.13 -30.26 -14.66
N GLU A 623 13.07 -30.64 -15.94
CA GLU A 623 14.03 -30.21 -16.97
C GLU A 623 13.99 -28.69 -17.17
N LYS A 624 12.80 -28.09 -17.22
CA LYS A 624 12.62 -26.64 -17.32
C LYS A 624 13.26 -25.91 -16.15
N TYR A 625 12.96 -26.30 -14.91
CA TYR A 625 13.54 -25.71 -13.71
C TYR A 625 15.06 -25.93 -13.63
N SER A 626 15.55 -27.10 -14.06
CA SER A 626 16.98 -27.37 -14.13
C SER A 626 17.70 -26.44 -15.11
N GLN A 627 17.09 -26.15 -16.26
CA GLN A 627 17.61 -25.19 -17.23
C GLN A 627 17.59 -23.75 -16.71
N GLU A 628 16.51 -23.35 -16.03
CA GLU A 628 16.43 -22.03 -15.39
C GLU A 628 17.51 -21.87 -14.31
N LEU A 629 17.72 -22.89 -13.48
CA LEU A 629 18.76 -22.91 -12.45
C LEU A 629 20.17 -22.85 -13.04
N ALA A 630 20.43 -23.56 -14.14
CA ALA A 630 21.71 -23.47 -14.85
C ALA A 630 21.95 -22.06 -15.42
N LYS A 631 20.91 -21.42 -15.98
CA LYS A 631 21.00 -20.03 -16.48
C LYS A 631 21.26 -19.04 -15.36
N THR A 632 20.59 -19.16 -14.21
CA THR A 632 20.81 -18.26 -13.07
C THR A 632 22.21 -18.44 -12.48
N GLN A 633 22.71 -19.67 -12.36
CA GLN A 633 24.09 -19.94 -11.93
C GLN A 633 25.12 -19.33 -12.89
N ALA A 634 24.91 -19.45 -14.20
CA ALA A 634 25.79 -18.84 -15.20
C ALA A 634 25.79 -17.29 -15.13
N LEU A 635 24.62 -16.68 -14.92
CA LEU A 635 24.47 -15.24 -14.71
C LEU A 635 25.17 -14.75 -13.44
N ILE A 636 25.07 -15.50 -12.34
CA ILE A 636 25.76 -15.20 -11.08
C ILE A 636 27.28 -15.28 -11.26
N LEU A 637 27.77 -16.33 -11.93
CA LEU A 637 29.19 -16.46 -12.22
C LEU A 637 29.71 -15.33 -13.11
N GLN A 638 28.98 -14.94 -14.16
CA GLN A 638 29.35 -13.79 -14.98
C GLN A 638 29.39 -12.49 -14.18
N LYS A 639 28.37 -12.22 -13.35
CA LYS A 639 28.36 -11.03 -12.48
C LYS A 639 29.53 -11.02 -11.48
N SER A 640 29.92 -12.19 -10.97
CA SER A 640 31.09 -12.31 -10.07
C SER A 640 32.42 -12.04 -10.78
N PHE A 641 32.54 -12.41 -12.06
CA PHE A 641 33.72 -12.12 -12.89
C PHE A 641 33.82 -10.64 -13.25
N TYR A 642 32.70 -9.96 -13.53
CA TYR A 642 32.70 -8.52 -13.78
C TYR A 642 33.01 -7.70 -12.53
N ARG A 643 32.60 -8.15 -11.34
CA ARG A 643 32.96 -7.51 -10.05
C ARG A 643 34.43 -7.68 -9.65
N LYS A 644 35.17 -8.62 -10.23
CA LYS A 644 36.62 -8.79 -9.98
C LYS A 644 37.52 -8.02 -10.96
N LYS A 645 36.93 -7.36 -11.98
CA LYS A 645 37.65 -6.61 -13.02
C LYS A 645 37.47 -5.09 -12.94
N ILE A 646 36.65 -4.63 -12.00
CA ILE A 646 36.59 -3.25 -11.53
C ILE A 646 37.29 -3.25 -10.18
#